data_AF-A0A8I0B119-F1
#
_entry.id   AF-A0A8I0B119-F1
#
_cell.length_a   1.000
_cell.length_b   1.000
_cell.length_c   1.000
_cell.angle_alpha   90.00
_cell.angle_beta   90.00
_cell.angle_gamma   90.00
#
_symmetry.space_group_name_H-M   'P 1'
#
loop_
_entity.id
_entity.type
_entity.pdbx_description
1 polymer ?
#
loop_
_entity_poly.entity_id
_entity_poly.type
_entity_poly.pdbx_seq_one_letter_code
_entity_poly.pdbx_strand_id
1 'polypeptide(L)'
;MNELYYTDFHIHSRYSRATSKTLDLELLAAWAEVKGIAVVATGDCLHGAWLEAIEEKLEPDGSGFLTLCRPESAAERLAWYPGAIAGTARFILSTEISSIYKKNGRVRKIHNLVYLPTLEAAKALRERLGKIGNLDSDGRPILGLDSQDLLAMVLDIHADAFLVPAHVWTPWFSLFGSQSGFDHIEECFGPLASEIFALETGLSSDPDMNWLVSSLDRFQLISNSDAHSGEKLGREANRFAGAMDFSALRGALSGTSSRAQFLGTVEFFPEEGKYHLDGHRACQVVLSPRQTKELQGICPQCGKPLTLGVLHRVFQLADRDEPQQPTAHPGFVSAIPLAEIISEVLGVGAASKRVQEMYARAIATLGPELPLLLEVPESDLRQFHPLLGEAISRMRQGNVVRTPGYDGQYGRIHTLTAEDRVRFGLVAHDAPRRSRRRREEVGGSLQDAVAPQSTDQAVSPNAEQQAAIAASGPVLVSAGPGTGKTHTLVARVLALAKQGVPLSQILVVTFTRKAAQELRERLRAHLGNSADLVQADTLHAAAWASLEAERVLLADDEARAVFAAAHPELSGRALRDAYAAMQRGRETLSALPDPAYTARKELLGVWDYTDLLENWLEALRQEKRPPYTHVLVDEAQDLSPLQWRIIGYLAREDGSGVFLIGDADQSIYGFRGSAPLEEAARALWPGLQVVHLTQNYRSAPQILRAAAPFSCHPMLQPVFHHVGEVRLGSFAHAEQEARWIATTIAAMVGQSGHWQMDGKSAAEPLALEDVAVLVRAQSLMPPVETALREAGVPVYRAEGEPMWNHPGVRMVLDTARQALAGELEMDAGTLAGGPPAVVHWLHAQGRMPQASQSSPMEELAARYREAGSWERLLSQLQLDMANHAVFRAAQKVPLLTIHGAKGLEFHTVFVPCLEDGLLPWAESPEDEEMRIFYVALTRAKRRLVLTSSRQRRLWGKVQTMAPSRFLSQIPSDVVRLVDERTKVVSRQLVFP
;
A
#
# COMPACT_ATOMS: atom_id res chain seq x y z
N MET A 1 -27.97 36.29 21.98
CA MET A 1 -26.56 35.85 22.10
C MET A 1 -26.53 34.44 21.54
N ASN A 2 -25.77 34.18 20.48
CA ASN A 2 -25.66 32.83 19.93
C ASN A 2 -24.97 31.96 20.98
N GLU A 3 -25.57 30.80 21.30
CA GLU A 3 -25.08 29.89 22.33
C GLU A 3 -23.74 29.27 21.87
N LEU A 4 -22.72 29.36 22.73
CA LEU A 4 -21.40 28.74 22.53
C LEU A 4 -21.51 27.24 22.76
N TYR A 5 -20.83 26.44 21.93
CA TYR A 5 -20.77 24.99 22.12
C TYR A 5 -19.42 24.41 21.66
N TYR A 6 -19.08 23.26 22.22
CA TYR A 6 -17.86 22.51 21.90
C TYR A 6 -18.15 21.31 21.01
N THR A 7 -17.20 20.98 20.13
CA THR A 7 -17.26 19.78 19.29
C THR A 7 -15.96 18.99 19.31
N ASP A 8 -16.06 17.68 19.12
CA ASP A 8 -14.93 16.78 19.00
C ASP A 8 -15.15 15.84 17.81
N PHE A 9 -14.47 16.13 16.70
CA PHE A 9 -14.72 15.56 15.38
C PHE A 9 -13.80 14.39 15.00
N HIS A 10 -12.86 13.99 15.86
CA HIS A 10 -11.99 12.84 15.63
C HIS A 10 -11.94 11.95 16.86
N ILE A 11 -12.63 10.81 16.76
CA ILE A 11 -12.59 9.74 17.75
C ILE A 11 -12.54 8.38 17.04
N HIS A 12 -12.33 7.32 17.80
CA HIS A 12 -12.41 5.95 17.32
C HIS A 12 -13.49 5.14 18.04
N SER A 13 -14.06 4.17 17.33
CA SER A 13 -14.98 3.17 17.88
C SER A 13 -14.23 2.00 18.51
N ARG A 14 -14.96 1.15 19.25
CA ARG A 14 -14.45 -0.13 19.78
C ARG A 14 -13.90 -1.11 18.72
N TYR A 15 -14.12 -0.86 17.43
CA TYR A 15 -13.61 -1.68 16.32
C TYR A 15 -12.25 -1.20 15.79
N SER A 16 -11.79 -0.02 16.21
CA SER A 16 -10.41 0.42 15.98
C SER A 16 -9.43 -0.23 16.95
N ARG A 17 -8.20 -0.45 16.48
CA ARG A 17 -7.11 -0.95 17.34
C ARG A 17 -6.83 -0.01 18.50
N ALA A 18 -6.48 -0.61 19.65
CA ALA A 18 -6.12 0.10 20.89
C ALA A 18 -7.23 1.00 21.48
N THR A 19 -8.46 0.89 20.99
CA THR A 19 -9.63 1.51 21.58
C THR A 19 -10.22 0.63 22.68
N SER A 20 -10.83 1.26 23.69
CA SER A 20 -11.55 0.54 24.74
C SER A 20 -12.67 -0.31 24.13
N LYS A 21 -12.73 -1.59 24.50
CA LYS A 21 -13.80 -2.52 24.06
C LYS A 21 -15.20 -2.08 24.50
N THR A 22 -15.28 -1.21 25.50
CA THR A 22 -16.54 -0.69 26.05
C THR A 22 -16.95 0.63 25.42
N LEU A 23 -16.18 1.20 24.49
CA LEU A 23 -16.49 2.48 23.85
C LEU A 23 -17.60 2.30 22.80
N ASP A 24 -18.85 2.30 23.27
CA ASP A 24 -20.06 2.33 22.45
C ASP A 24 -20.71 3.73 22.42
N LEU A 25 -21.74 3.90 21.59
CA LEU A 25 -22.40 5.19 21.33
C LEU A 25 -23.03 5.78 22.60
N GLU A 26 -23.62 4.94 23.45
CA GLU A 26 -24.21 5.37 24.71
C GLU A 26 -23.13 5.88 25.69
N LEU A 27 -21.99 5.19 25.78
CA LEU A 27 -20.88 5.65 26.60
C LEU A 27 -20.27 6.94 26.05
N LEU A 28 -20.19 7.10 24.73
CA LEU A 28 -19.75 8.34 24.09
C LEU A 28 -20.67 9.52 24.42
N ALA A 29 -21.99 9.34 24.32
CA ALA A 29 -22.95 10.37 24.70
C ALA A 29 -22.84 10.75 26.18
N ALA A 30 -22.68 9.76 27.06
CA ALA A 30 -22.51 9.98 28.50
C ALA A 30 -21.25 10.80 28.81
N TRP A 31 -20.12 10.47 28.18
CA TRP A 31 -18.89 11.24 28.34
C TRP A 31 -18.96 12.62 27.68
N ALA A 32 -19.63 12.75 26.53
CA ALA A 32 -19.82 14.04 25.87
C ALA A 32 -20.50 15.05 26.80
N GLU A 33 -21.52 14.63 27.56
CA GLU A 33 -22.16 15.51 28.56
C GLU A 33 -21.25 15.85 29.74
N VAL A 34 -20.52 14.87 30.27
CA VAL A 34 -19.54 15.12 31.35
C VAL A 34 -18.45 16.11 30.91
N LYS A 35 -18.04 16.04 29.63
CA LYS A 35 -17.02 16.92 29.05
C LYS A 35 -17.57 18.27 28.60
N GLY A 36 -18.87 18.37 28.30
CA GLY A 36 -19.50 19.58 27.75
C GLY A 36 -19.40 19.67 26.23
N ILE A 37 -19.33 18.54 25.54
CA ILE A 37 -19.28 18.44 24.07
C ILE A 37 -20.70 18.27 23.55
N ALA A 38 -21.13 19.20 22.70
CA ALA A 38 -22.46 19.19 22.11
C ALA A 38 -22.55 18.32 20.86
N VAL A 39 -21.50 18.30 20.04
CA VAL A 39 -21.41 17.46 18.83
C VAL A 39 -20.14 16.61 18.88
N VAL A 40 -20.30 15.29 18.88
CA VAL A 40 -19.20 14.33 18.91
C VAL A 40 -19.20 13.49 17.63
N ALA A 41 -18.02 13.15 17.12
CA ALA A 41 -17.88 12.21 16.03
C ALA A 41 -18.43 10.83 16.41
N THR A 42 -19.00 10.09 15.46
CA THR A 42 -19.26 8.65 15.65
C THR A 42 -17.98 7.84 15.68
N GLY A 43 -16.95 8.30 14.95
CA GLY A 43 -15.75 7.52 14.62
C GLY A 43 -16.08 6.33 13.72
N ASP A 44 -15.13 5.95 12.86
CA ASP A 44 -15.14 4.68 12.10
C ASP A 44 -16.46 4.32 11.38
N CYS A 45 -17.23 5.30 10.90
CA CYS A 45 -18.61 5.08 10.40
C CYS A 45 -18.72 4.19 9.15
N LEU A 46 -17.60 3.79 8.55
CA LEU A 46 -17.56 2.86 7.41
C LEU A 46 -17.39 1.39 7.82
N HIS A 47 -17.06 1.11 9.08
CA HIS A 47 -16.94 -0.26 9.57
C HIS A 47 -18.32 -0.92 9.66
N GLY A 48 -18.52 -2.06 9.00
CA GLY A 48 -19.85 -2.67 8.80
C GLY A 48 -20.63 -2.89 10.10
N ALA A 49 -20.05 -3.61 11.06
CA ALA A 49 -20.72 -3.87 12.34
C ALA A 49 -20.89 -2.61 13.22
N TRP A 50 -20.14 -1.54 12.95
CA TRP A 50 -20.30 -0.28 13.67
C TRP A 50 -21.39 0.58 13.04
N LEU A 51 -21.45 0.59 11.70
CA LEU A 51 -22.53 1.21 10.94
C LEU A 51 -23.89 0.60 11.30
N GLU A 52 -23.98 -0.73 11.42
CA GLU A 52 -25.19 -1.40 11.92
C GLU A 52 -25.59 -0.91 13.32
N ALA A 53 -24.62 -0.75 14.23
CA ALA A 53 -24.88 -0.23 15.57
C ALA A 53 -25.29 1.25 15.56
N ILE A 54 -24.74 2.06 14.65
CA ILE A 54 -25.14 3.45 14.41
C ILE A 54 -26.60 3.49 13.95
N GLU A 55 -26.99 2.63 13.01
CA GLU A 55 -28.36 2.57 12.49
C GLU A 55 -29.38 2.06 13.52
N GLU A 56 -28.97 1.15 14.40
CA GLU A 56 -29.83 0.63 15.46
C GLU A 56 -30.06 1.68 16.57
N LYS A 57 -29.01 2.43 16.93
CA LYS A 57 -28.99 3.23 18.15
C LYS A 57 -29.13 4.73 17.94
N LEU A 58 -28.90 5.22 16.72
CA LEU A 58 -29.01 6.63 16.39
C LEU A 58 -30.09 6.88 15.34
N GLU A 59 -30.74 8.03 15.42
CA GLU A 59 -31.71 8.51 14.44
C GLU A 59 -31.35 9.93 13.96
N PRO A 60 -31.63 10.30 12.69
CA PRO A 60 -31.42 11.65 12.20
C PRO A 60 -32.33 12.68 12.90
N ASP A 61 -31.77 13.80 13.34
CA ASP A 61 -32.51 14.88 14.00
C ASP A 61 -32.97 15.99 13.04
N GLY A 62 -32.73 15.81 11.73
CA GLY A 62 -33.05 16.78 10.67
C GLY A 62 -32.02 17.91 10.49
N SER A 63 -30.99 18.00 11.34
CA SER A 63 -29.90 18.97 11.23
C SER A 63 -28.68 18.47 10.45
N GLY A 64 -28.73 17.23 9.94
CA GLY A 64 -27.57 16.51 9.40
C GLY A 64 -26.70 15.86 10.49
N PHE A 65 -27.17 15.87 11.73
CA PHE A 65 -26.62 15.09 12.84
C PHE A 65 -27.57 13.96 13.24
N LEU A 66 -27.06 13.08 14.10
CA LEU A 66 -27.80 11.97 14.66
C LEU A 66 -27.91 12.13 16.19
N THR A 67 -28.97 11.59 16.78
CA THR A 67 -29.18 11.54 18.24
C THR A 67 -29.48 10.13 18.69
N LEU A 68 -29.26 9.81 19.97
CA LEU A 68 -29.61 8.50 20.52
C LEU A 68 -31.13 8.27 20.45
N CYS A 69 -31.55 7.11 19.94
CA CYS A 69 -32.95 6.67 19.96
C CYS A 69 -33.47 6.45 21.40
N ARG A 70 -32.57 6.15 22.35
CA ARG A 70 -32.85 5.94 23.78
C ARG A 70 -31.86 6.74 24.64
N PRO A 71 -32.02 8.07 24.76
CA PRO A 71 -31.08 8.94 25.47
C PRO A 71 -30.83 8.51 26.93
N GLU A 72 -31.85 7.96 27.60
CA GLU A 72 -31.78 7.47 28.98
C GLU A 72 -30.75 6.36 29.20
N SER A 73 -30.41 5.61 28.14
CA SER A 73 -29.42 4.53 28.21
C SER A 73 -27.98 5.02 28.45
N ALA A 74 -27.69 6.30 28.16
CA ALA A 74 -26.39 6.91 28.44
C ALA A 74 -26.12 7.02 29.94
N ALA A 75 -27.15 7.29 30.76
CA ALA A 75 -27.01 7.45 32.20
C ALA A 75 -26.50 6.18 32.90
N GLU A 76 -26.88 5.01 32.38
CA GLU A 76 -26.47 3.71 32.93
C GLU A 76 -24.97 3.43 32.72
N ARG A 77 -24.32 4.12 31.78
CA ARG A 77 -22.92 3.85 31.40
C ARG A 77 -21.90 4.46 32.34
N LEU A 78 -22.28 5.49 33.11
CA LEU A 78 -21.41 6.17 34.07
C LEU A 78 -21.96 6.10 35.50
N ALA A 79 -22.15 4.89 36.02
CA ALA A 79 -22.71 4.65 37.35
C ALA A 79 -21.98 5.33 38.53
N TRP A 80 -20.72 5.75 38.34
CA TRP A 80 -19.96 6.48 39.36
C TRP A 80 -20.25 7.99 39.38
N TYR A 81 -20.84 8.53 38.32
CA TYR A 81 -21.14 9.95 38.19
C TYR A 81 -22.48 10.26 38.89
N PRO A 82 -22.49 11.19 39.87
CA PRO A 82 -23.69 11.46 40.67
C PRO A 82 -24.67 12.44 40.00
N GLY A 83 -24.29 13.08 38.89
CA GLY A 83 -25.15 14.02 38.16
C GLY A 83 -26.09 13.32 37.19
N ALA A 84 -27.12 14.03 36.73
CA ALA A 84 -28.02 13.54 35.69
C ALA A 84 -27.31 13.55 34.33
N ILE A 85 -27.48 12.47 33.55
CA ILE A 85 -27.05 12.37 32.15
C ILE A 85 -28.31 12.25 31.31
N ALA A 86 -28.50 13.18 30.39
CA ALA A 86 -29.72 13.29 29.59
C ALA A 86 -29.61 12.58 28.22
N GLY A 87 -28.41 12.25 27.76
CA GLY A 87 -28.14 11.65 26.46
C GLY A 87 -28.37 12.60 25.27
N THR A 88 -28.15 13.89 25.48
CA THR A 88 -28.47 15.00 24.55
C THR A 88 -27.39 15.31 23.52
N ALA A 89 -26.22 14.69 23.62
CA ALA A 89 -25.14 14.87 22.66
C ALA A 89 -25.56 14.44 21.24
N ARG A 90 -25.20 15.25 20.25
CA ARG A 90 -25.42 14.95 18.83
C ARG A 90 -24.19 14.28 18.23
N PHE A 91 -24.41 13.47 17.21
CA PHE A 91 -23.38 12.72 16.52
C PHE A 91 -23.21 13.21 15.09
N ILE A 92 -21.96 13.44 14.68
CA ILE A 92 -21.58 13.65 13.28
C ILE A 92 -20.94 12.37 12.75
N LEU A 93 -21.37 11.90 11.56
CA LEU A 93 -20.76 10.73 10.93
C LEU A 93 -19.34 11.09 10.49
N SER A 94 -18.38 10.38 11.06
CA SER A 94 -16.97 10.53 10.70
C SER A 94 -16.25 9.20 10.63
N THR A 95 -15.18 9.16 9.84
CA THR A 95 -14.23 8.05 9.78
C THR A 95 -12.84 8.57 9.52
N GLU A 96 -11.82 7.90 10.05
CA GLU A 96 -10.43 8.10 9.65
C GLU A 96 -10.03 7.03 8.64
N ILE A 97 -9.34 7.41 7.56
CA ILE A 97 -8.82 6.49 6.53
C ILE A 97 -7.31 6.66 6.45
N SER A 98 -6.56 5.56 6.56
CA SER A 98 -5.10 5.53 6.40
C SER A 98 -4.73 5.23 4.95
N SER A 99 -4.39 6.26 4.18
CA SER A 99 -3.88 6.17 2.81
C SER A 99 -2.38 5.87 2.79
N ILE A 100 -1.97 4.71 2.27
CA ILE A 100 -0.55 4.29 2.15
C ILE A 100 -0.19 3.98 0.70
N TYR A 101 0.59 4.86 0.06
CA TYR A 101 0.88 4.78 -1.37
C TYR A 101 2.23 5.44 -1.68
N LYS A 102 2.76 5.28 -2.91
CA LYS A 102 3.94 6.03 -3.37
C LYS A 102 3.54 7.22 -4.22
N LYS A 103 4.13 8.39 -3.94
CA LYS A 103 4.02 9.62 -4.75
C LYS A 103 5.31 10.41 -4.66
N ASN A 104 5.77 10.95 -5.78
CA ASN A 104 7.04 11.68 -5.92
C ASN A 104 8.26 10.87 -5.41
N GLY A 105 8.32 9.56 -5.75
CA GLY A 105 9.44 8.68 -5.39
C GLY A 105 9.54 8.30 -3.91
N ARG A 106 8.57 8.69 -3.07
CA ARG A 106 8.54 8.39 -1.63
C ARG A 106 7.26 7.65 -1.25
N VAL A 107 7.35 6.80 -0.24
CA VAL A 107 6.18 6.22 0.43
C VAL A 107 5.50 7.32 1.23
N ARG A 108 4.20 7.49 1.05
CA ARG A 108 3.35 8.45 1.78
C ARG A 108 2.40 7.65 2.65
N LYS A 109 2.26 8.05 3.92
CA LYS A 109 1.24 7.52 4.82
C LYS A 109 0.50 8.71 5.41
N ILE A 110 -0.74 8.90 4.97
CA ILE A 110 -1.54 10.07 5.27
C ILE A 110 -2.85 9.60 5.83
N HIS A 111 -3.25 10.22 6.92
CA HIS A 111 -4.52 9.93 7.55
C HIS A 111 -5.48 11.05 7.17
N ASN A 112 -6.68 10.68 6.77
CA ASN A 112 -7.69 11.64 6.32
C ASN A 112 -8.99 11.37 7.09
N LEU A 113 -9.55 12.41 7.67
CA LEU A 113 -10.88 12.40 8.27
C LEU A 113 -11.90 12.71 7.19
N VAL A 114 -12.93 11.88 7.09
CA VAL A 114 -14.05 12.07 6.17
C VAL A 114 -15.31 12.30 6.99
N TYR A 115 -16.05 13.35 6.64
CA TYR A 115 -17.29 13.75 7.29
C TYR A 115 -18.46 13.63 6.31
N LEU A 116 -19.53 12.98 6.76
CA LEU A 116 -20.66 12.62 5.93
C LEU A 116 -21.96 13.16 6.54
N PRO A 117 -22.84 13.79 5.75
CA PRO A 117 -24.06 14.39 6.28
C PRO A 117 -25.19 13.37 6.53
N THR A 118 -25.13 12.19 5.90
CA THR A 118 -26.20 11.19 5.98
C THR A 118 -25.66 9.76 6.02
N LEU A 119 -26.48 8.84 6.53
CA LEU A 119 -26.17 7.40 6.54
C LEU A 119 -26.09 6.82 5.13
N GLU A 120 -26.89 7.35 4.20
CA GLU A 120 -26.85 6.97 2.79
C GLU A 120 -25.49 7.32 2.16
N ALA A 121 -24.95 8.50 2.46
CA ALA A 121 -23.62 8.90 2.01
C ALA A 121 -22.54 7.98 2.59
N ALA A 122 -22.63 7.61 3.87
CA ALA A 122 -21.71 6.66 4.49
C ALA A 122 -21.76 5.28 3.83
N LYS A 123 -22.95 4.74 3.57
CA LYS A 123 -23.14 3.46 2.86
C LYS A 123 -22.58 3.50 1.44
N ALA A 124 -22.86 4.58 0.71
CA ALA A 124 -22.39 4.73 -0.67
C ALA A 124 -20.85 4.84 -0.74
N LEU A 125 -20.23 5.58 0.18
CA LEU A 125 -18.77 5.64 0.28
C LEU A 125 -18.18 4.28 0.68
N ARG A 126 -18.79 3.59 1.64
CA ARG A 126 -18.39 2.24 2.07
C ARG A 126 -18.42 1.25 0.90
N GLU A 127 -19.47 1.28 0.08
CA GLU A 127 -19.59 0.41 -1.09
C GLU A 127 -18.46 0.65 -2.10
N ARG A 128 -18.11 1.91 -2.37
CA ARG A 128 -17.01 2.26 -3.28
C ARG A 128 -15.65 1.85 -2.73
N LEU A 129 -15.35 2.19 -1.47
CA LEU A 129 -14.06 1.89 -0.84
C LEU A 129 -13.88 0.40 -0.54
N GLY A 130 -14.97 -0.34 -0.31
CA GLY A 130 -14.96 -1.79 -0.12
C GLY A 130 -14.45 -2.58 -1.33
N LYS A 131 -14.47 -1.98 -2.53
CA LYS A 131 -13.86 -2.55 -3.74
C LYS A 131 -12.33 -2.41 -3.77
N ILE A 132 -11.77 -1.55 -2.91
CA ILE A 132 -10.32 -1.27 -2.84
C ILE A 132 -9.65 -2.06 -1.73
N GLY A 133 -10.24 -2.07 -0.53
CA GLY A 133 -9.67 -2.69 0.67
C GLY A 133 -10.74 -3.15 1.65
N ASN A 134 -10.30 -3.83 2.72
CA ASN A 134 -11.21 -4.34 3.75
C ASN A 134 -11.52 -3.25 4.78
N LEU A 135 -12.80 -2.86 4.88
CA LEU A 135 -13.28 -1.84 5.82
C LEU A 135 -13.73 -2.41 7.17
N ASP A 136 -13.80 -3.75 7.31
CA ASP A 136 -14.33 -4.43 8.51
C ASP A 136 -13.23 -5.03 9.41
N SER A 137 -11.96 -4.87 9.01
CA SER A 137 -10.82 -5.42 9.74
C SER A 137 -10.34 -4.53 10.89
N ASP A 138 -10.57 -3.24 10.77
CA ASP A 138 -10.15 -2.18 11.68
C ASP A 138 -11.09 -0.99 11.44
N GLY A 139 -11.46 -0.27 12.51
CA GLY A 139 -12.25 0.95 12.39
C GLY A 139 -11.54 2.06 11.59
N ARG A 140 -10.20 2.05 11.56
CA ARG A 140 -9.38 2.85 10.64
C ARG A 140 -8.85 1.96 9.50
N PRO A 141 -9.57 1.86 8.37
CA PRO A 141 -9.13 1.05 7.25
C PRO A 141 -7.81 1.57 6.64
N ILE A 142 -6.94 0.64 6.27
CA ILE A 142 -5.72 0.91 5.50
C ILE A 142 -6.04 0.69 4.03
N LEU A 143 -5.89 1.74 3.23
CA LEU A 143 -6.12 1.71 1.78
C LEU A 143 -4.86 2.14 1.05
N GLY A 144 -4.53 1.44 -0.04
CA GLY A 144 -3.44 1.86 -0.94
C GLY A 144 -3.82 2.99 -1.89
N LEU A 145 -4.74 3.85 -1.49
CA LEU A 145 -5.37 4.85 -2.32
C LEU A 145 -4.69 6.22 -2.14
N ASP A 146 -4.37 6.89 -3.25
CA ASP A 146 -3.86 8.27 -3.21
C ASP A 146 -4.90 9.19 -2.54
N SER A 147 -4.46 10.10 -1.67
CA SER A 147 -5.37 11.01 -0.95
C SER A 147 -6.14 11.95 -1.88
N GLN A 148 -5.61 12.29 -3.06
CA GLN A 148 -6.34 13.01 -4.09
C GLN A 148 -7.53 12.20 -4.62
N ASP A 149 -7.33 10.90 -4.90
CA ASP A 149 -8.39 10.02 -5.39
C ASP A 149 -9.45 9.78 -4.30
N LEU A 150 -9.02 9.66 -3.04
CA LEU A 150 -9.94 9.60 -1.90
C LEU A 150 -10.81 10.86 -1.82
N LEU A 151 -10.20 12.05 -1.92
CA LEU A 151 -10.93 13.32 -1.92
C LEU A 151 -11.93 13.41 -3.07
N ALA A 152 -11.53 13.02 -4.28
CA ALA A 152 -12.44 12.97 -5.43
C ALA A 152 -13.65 12.07 -5.17
N MET A 153 -13.43 10.88 -4.60
CA MET A 153 -14.53 9.97 -4.25
C MET A 153 -15.46 10.58 -3.20
N VAL A 154 -14.93 11.27 -2.18
CA VAL A 154 -15.76 11.91 -1.14
C VAL A 154 -16.64 12.99 -1.74
N LEU A 155 -16.07 13.85 -2.60
CA LEU A 155 -16.81 14.95 -3.26
C LEU A 155 -17.88 14.42 -4.22
N ASP A 156 -17.63 13.30 -4.90
CA ASP A 156 -18.59 12.65 -5.79
C ASP A 156 -19.75 11.95 -5.06
N ILE A 157 -19.61 11.64 -3.76
CA ILE A 157 -20.63 10.94 -2.98
C ILE A 157 -21.73 11.90 -2.53
N HIS A 158 -21.37 13.10 -2.05
CA HIS A 158 -22.32 14.08 -1.58
C HIS A 158 -21.74 15.49 -1.61
N ALA A 159 -22.52 16.47 -2.08
CA ALA A 159 -22.06 17.87 -2.21
C ALA A 159 -21.55 18.47 -0.89
N ASP A 160 -22.24 18.15 0.22
CA ASP A 160 -21.85 18.58 1.57
C ASP A 160 -20.79 17.68 2.25
N ALA A 161 -20.45 16.48 1.74
CA ALA A 161 -19.37 15.69 2.33
C ALA A 161 -18.01 16.40 2.13
N PHE A 162 -17.11 16.25 3.10
CA PHE A 162 -15.79 16.87 3.03
C PHE A 162 -14.73 16.02 3.73
N LEU A 163 -13.47 16.32 3.41
CA LEU A 163 -12.30 15.62 3.91
C LEU A 163 -11.35 16.62 4.57
N VAL A 164 -10.80 16.25 5.71
CA VAL A 164 -9.78 17.01 6.45
C VAL A 164 -8.55 16.12 6.65
N PRO A 165 -7.35 16.51 6.18
CA PRO A 165 -6.12 15.83 6.51
C PRO A 165 -5.91 15.82 8.03
N ALA A 166 -5.65 14.63 8.58
CA ALA A 166 -5.59 14.37 10.00
C ALA A 166 -4.15 14.41 10.53
N HIS A 167 -3.99 14.88 11.78
CA HIS A 167 -2.75 14.99 12.55
C HIS A 167 -1.59 15.32 11.64
N VAL A 168 -1.71 16.46 10.96
CA VAL A 168 -0.85 16.83 9.83
C VAL A 168 0.63 16.86 10.21
N TRP A 169 0.94 16.98 11.50
CA TRP A 169 2.27 16.84 12.08
C TRP A 169 2.40 15.60 12.96
N THR A 170 3.30 14.70 12.59
CA THR A 170 3.77 13.63 13.47
C THR A 170 5.29 13.49 13.38
N PRO A 171 5.94 12.81 14.34
CA PRO A 171 7.38 12.62 14.32
C PRO A 171 7.90 11.80 13.15
N TRP A 172 7.01 11.16 12.36
CA TRP A 172 7.41 10.26 11.26
C TRP A 172 6.55 10.44 10.01
N PHE A 173 5.32 9.91 10.03
CA PHE A 173 4.44 9.84 8.87
C PHE A 173 3.12 10.56 9.14
N SER A 174 2.86 11.58 8.35
CA SER A 174 1.63 12.35 8.26
C SER A 174 1.71 13.19 6.98
N LEU A 175 0.76 14.10 6.76
CA LEU A 175 0.82 15.02 5.63
C LEU A 175 2.16 15.79 5.57
N PHE A 176 2.64 16.33 6.70
CA PHE A 176 3.90 17.07 6.80
C PHE A 176 4.98 16.37 7.66
N GLY A 177 4.80 15.08 7.97
CA GLY A 177 5.68 14.31 8.87
C GLY A 177 7.15 14.28 8.47
N SER A 178 8.05 14.10 9.45
CA SER A 178 9.50 14.30 9.28
C SER A 178 10.20 13.33 8.33
N GLN A 179 9.68 12.10 8.14
CA GLN A 179 10.33 11.09 7.31
C GLN A 179 9.81 11.05 5.88
N SER A 180 8.51 11.29 5.69
CA SER A 180 7.88 11.11 4.39
C SER A 180 6.71 12.06 4.10
N GLY A 181 6.58 13.16 4.86
CA GLY A 181 5.61 14.21 4.59
C GLY A 181 5.92 14.98 3.30
N PHE A 182 4.90 15.60 2.74
CA PHE A 182 5.03 16.61 1.70
C PHE A 182 5.58 17.91 2.30
N ASP A 183 6.06 18.81 1.44
CA ASP A 183 6.42 20.17 1.84
C ASP A 183 5.24 21.13 1.57
N HIS A 184 4.40 20.81 0.56
CA HIS A 184 3.18 21.55 0.23
C HIS A 184 1.95 20.65 0.07
N ILE A 185 0.77 21.18 0.39
CA ILE A 185 -0.49 20.39 0.32
C ILE A 185 -0.86 20.05 -1.13
N GLU A 186 -0.48 20.91 -2.08
CA GLU A 186 -0.73 20.77 -3.51
C GLU A 186 -0.03 19.54 -4.08
N GLU A 187 1.09 19.10 -3.49
CA GLU A 187 1.74 17.86 -3.87
C GLU A 187 0.91 16.62 -3.50
N CYS A 188 0.13 16.71 -2.43
CA CYS A 188 -0.73 15.64 -1.95
C CYS A 188 -2.02 15.57 -2.76
N PHE A 189 -2.75 16.69 -2.86
CA PHE A 189 -4.10 16.73 -3.44
C PHE A 189 -4.17 17.24 -4.88
N GLY A 190 -3.05 17.71 -5.44
CA GLY A 190 -2.98 18.15 -6.83
C GLY A 190 -4.00 19.26 -7.15
N PRO A 191 -4.73 19.14 -8.28
CA PRO A 191 -5.79 20.09 -8.65
C PRO A 191 -6.92 20.24 -7.61
N LEU A 192 -7.13 19.25 -6.74
CA LEU A 192 -8.18 19.28 -5.72
C LEU A 192 -7.73 19.92 -4.40
N ALA A 193 -6.50 20.44 -4.32
CA ALA A 193 -5.99 21.09 -3.11
C ALA A 193 -6.77 22.37 -2.72
N SER A 194 -7.57 22.95 -3.62
CA SER A 194 -8.49 24.05 -3.32
C SER A 194 -9.73 23.61 -2.53
N GLU A 195 -10.09 22.33 -2.58
CA GLU A 195 -11.25 21.77 -1.86
C GLU A 195 -10.93 21.50 -0.37
N ILE A 196 -9.65 21.49 0.00
CA ILE A 196 -9.22 21.43 1.39
C ILE A 196 -9.26 22.83 1.99
N PHE A 197 -10.13 23.02 2.99
CA PHE A 197 -10.29 24.28 3.70
C PHE A 197 -9.94 24.20 5.19
N ALA A 198 -9.73 22.99 5.74
CA ALA A 198 -9.35 22.80 7.13
C ALA A 198 -8.24 21.74 7.25
N LEU A 199 -7.45 21.84 8.32
CA LEU A 199 -6.40 20.90 8.70
C LEU A 199 -6.56 20.53 10.17
N GLU A 200 -6.44 19.25 10.49
CA GLU A 200 -6.44 18.78 11.87
C GLU A 200 -5.00 18.71 12.39
N THR A 201 -4.72 19.43 13.48
CA THR A 201 -3.37 19.61 14.02
C THR A 201 -2.88 18.38 14.78
N GLY A 202 -3.80 17.68 15.45
CA GLY A 202 -3.55 16.56 16.33
C GLY A 202 -2.74 16.92 17.57
N LEU A 203 -2.59 15.95 18.46
CA LEU A 203 -1.94 16.09 19.80
C LEU A 203 -0.44 16.46 19.78
N SER A 204 0.15 16.62 18.60
CA SER A 204 1.59 16.81 18.39
C SER A 204 1.96 18.23 17.97
N SER A 205 0.97 19.08 17.65
CA SER A 205 1.18 20.47 17.25
C SER A 205 -0.02 21.33 17.64
N ASP A 206 0.21 22.61 17.83
CA ASP A 206 -0.84 23.60 18.10
C ASP A 206 -0.86 24.67 16.98
N PRO A 207 -1.82 25.61 17.00
CA PRO A 207 -1.89 26.69 16.01
C PRO A 207 -0.65 27.59 16.00
N ASP A 208 -0.03 27.87 17.15
CA ASP A 208 1.22 28.65 17.22
C ASP A 208 2.35 28.00 16.39
N MET A 209 2.53 26.69 16.52
CA MET A 209 3.48 25.94 15.69
C MET A 209 3.14 26.05 14.20
N ASN A 210 1.87 25.95 13.84
CA ASN A 210 1.43 26.01 12.44
C ASN A 210 1.58 27.41 11.83
N TRP A 211 1.39 28.47 12.61
CA TRP A 211 1.52 29.87 12.16
C TRP A 211 2.96 30.30 11.87
N LEU A 212 3.95 29.44 12.11
CA LEU A 212 5.30 29.61 11.60
C LEU A 212 5.41 29.37 10.08
N VAL A 213 4.40 28.75 9.46
CA VAL A 213 4.37 28.35 8.05
C VAL A 213 3.26 29.10 7.32
N SER A 214 3.60 30.16 6.60
CA SER A 214 2.61 31.05 5.97
C SER A 214 1.70 30.38 4.95
N SER A 215 2.16 29.31 4.29
CA SER A 215 1.32 28.55 3.36
C SER A 215 0.14 27.86 4.03
N LEU A 216 0.15 27.71 5.36
CA LEU A 216 -0.94 27.11 6.13
C LEU A 216 -2.01 28.14 6.59
N ASP A 217 -1.74 29.44 6.46
CA ASP A 217 -2.64 30.51 6.93
C ASP A 217 -4.04 30.42 6.32
N ARG A 218 -4.14 29.88 5.10
CA ARG A 218 -5.40 29.78 4.35
C ARG A 218 -6.37 28.72 4.88
N PHE A 219 -5.91 27.80 5.72
CA PHE A 219 -6.74 26.71 6.24
C PHE A 219 -7.25 27.03 7.63
N GLN A 220 -8.48 26.61 7.93
CA GLN A 220 -8.96 26.58 9.30
C GLN A 220 -8.29 25.44 10.06
N LEU A 221 -7.61 25.75 11.16
CA LEU A 221 -7.02 24.74 12.02
C LEU A 221 -8.12 24.23 12.96
N ILE A 222 -8.35 22.92 12.94
CA ILE A 222 -9.23 22.22 13.87
C ILE A 222 -8.38 21.30 14.75
N SER A 223 -8.88 21.02 15.95
CA SER A 223 -8.17 20.18 16.92
C SER A 223 -9.17 19.26 17.59
N ASN A 224 -8.80 17.99 17.73
CA ASN A 224 -9.72 16.94 18.14
C ASN A 224 -9.02 15.90 19.00
N SER A 225 -9.77 15.22 19.85
CA SER A 225 -9.16 14.43 20.88
C SER A 225 -8.46 13.17 20.39
N ASP A 226 -8.74 12.64 19.19
CA ASP A 226 -8.30 11.29 18.79
C ASP A 226 -8.57 10.27 19.92
N ALA A 227 -9.81 10.28 20.42
CA ALA A 227 -10.19 9.52 21.60
C ALA A 227 -10.29 8.02 21.30
N HIS A 228 -9.59 7.25 22.14
CA HIS A 228 -9.62 5.78 22.17
C HIS A 228 -10.29 5.26 23.45
N SER A 229 -10.81 6.16 24.30
CA SER A 229 -11.61 5.85 25.48
C SER A 229 -12.46 7.08 25.84
N GLY A 230 -13.52 6.90 26.62
CA GLY A 230 -14.43 7.99 26.93
C GLY A 230 -13.81 9.08 27.81
N GLU A 231 -12.91 8.72 28.73
CA GLU A 231 -12.21 9.68 29.62
C GLU A 231 -11.36 10.69 28.83
N LYS A 232 -10.93 10.27 27.64
CA LYS A 232 -10.00 10.95 26.74
C LYS A 232 -10.66 11.94 25.80
N LEU A 233 -12.00 11.94 25.74
CA LEU A 233 -12.81 12.85 24.95
C LEU A 233 -12.59 14.31 25.41
N GLY A 234 -12.55 15.25 24.46
CA GLY A 234 -12.42 16.68 24.78
C GLY A 234 -11.09 17.12 25.38
N ARG A 235 -10.03 16.28 25.33
CA ARG A 235 -8.66 16.76 25.65
C ARG A 235 -8.14 17.75 24.61
N GLU A 236 -8.70 17.67 23.42
CA GLU A 236 -8.68 18.68 22.37
C GLU A 236 -10.11 18.79 21.84
N ALA A 237 -10.52 19.99 21.44
CA ALA A 237 -11.87 20.28 20.99
C ALA A 237 -11.93 21.53 20.12
N ASN A 238 -13.07 21.74 19.47
CA ASN A 238 -13.35 22.93 18.67
C ASN A 238 -14.46 23.76 19.32
N ARG A 239 -14.42 25.08 19.11
CA ARG A 239 -15.39 26.04 19.67
C ARG A 239 -16.21 26.66 18.56
N PHE A 240 -17.53 26.63 18.71
CA PHE A 240 -18.45 27.22 17.74
C PHE A 240 -19.53 28.05 18.45
N ALA A 241 -20.08 29.03 17.74
CA ALA A 241 -21.29 29.72 18.16
C ALA A 241 -22.29 29.82 17.00
N GLY A 242 -23.59 29.71 17.32
CA GLY A 242 -24.67 29.87 16.35
C GLY A 242 -25.40 28.56 16.04
N ALA A 243 -25.81 28.38 14.79
CA ALA A 243 -26.55 27.20 14.37
C ALA A 243 -25.71 25.92 14.56
N MET A 244 -26.36 24.88 15.08
CA MET A 244 -25.78 23.54 15.28
C MET A 244 -26.40 22.58 14.27
N ASP A 245 -26.00 22.74 13.00
CA ASP A 245 -26.35 21.85 11.89
C ASP A 245 -25.12 21.62 10.99
N PHE A 246 -25.14 20.51 10.25
CA PHE A 246 -23.97 20.04 9.48
C PHE A 246 -23.49 21.08 8.45
N SER A 247 -24.45 21.67 7.71
CA SER A 247 -24.15 22.65 6.67
C SER A 247 -23.57 23.95 7.27
N ALA A 248 -24.11 24.43 8.39
CA ALA A 248 -23.61 25.59 9.09
C ALA A 248 -22.20 25.35 9.65
N LEU A 249 -21.91 24.16 10.21
CA LEU A 249 -20.58 23.79 10.70
C LEU A 249 -19.54 23.71 9.58
N ARG A 250 -19.87 23.00 8.48
CA ARG A 250 -19.02 22.96 7.29
C ARG A 250 -18.73 24.38 6.79
N GLY A 251 -19.77 25.19 6.64
CA GLY A 251 -19.63 26.56 6.15
C GLY A 251 -18.86 27.48 7.09
N ALA A 252 -18.91 27.24 8.41
CA ALA A 252 -18.08 27.97 9.38
C ALA A 252 -16.59 27.62 9.22
N LEU A 253 -16.27 26.34 8.99
CA LEU A 253 -14.90 25.90 8.73
C LEU A 253 -14.35 26.35 7.37
N SER A 254 -15.21 26.45 6.34
CA SER A 254 -14.80 26.95 5.02
C SER A 254 -14.90 28.48 4.87
N GLY A 255 -15.35 29.20 5.90
CA GLY A 255 -15.52 30.66 5.86
C GLY A 255 -16.69 31.19 5.01
N THR A 256 -17.69 30.35 4.71
CA THR A 256 -18.82 30.68 3.82
C THR A 256 -20.17 30.86 4.55
N SER A 257 -20.27 30.46 5.83
CA SER A 257 -21.51 30.53 6.59
C SER A 257 -21.59 31.79 7.47
N SER A 258 -22.75 32.44 7.48
CA SER A 258 -23.12 33.48 8.46
C SER A 258 -23.98 32.93 9.60
N ARG A 259 -24.36 31.64 9.57
CA ARG A 259 -25.27 31.00 10.54
C ARG A 259 -24.53 30.43 11.75
N ALA A 260 -23.27 30.05 11.57
CA ALA A 260 -22.38 29.58 12.62
C ALA A 260 -21.00 30.21 12.44
N GLN A 261 -20.28 30.37 13.54
CA GLN A 261 -18.94 30.95 13.59
C GLN A 261 -18.00 29.97 14.27
N PHE A 262 -16.84 29.72 13.65
CA PHE A 262 -15.73 29.02 14.30
C PHE A 262 -15.00 30.01 15.23
N LEU A 263 -14.82 29.63 16.49
CA LEU A 263 -14.24 30.47 17.55
C LEU A 263 -12.87 29.98 18.02
N GLY A 264 -12.29 29.02 17.28
CA GLY A 264 -10.97 28.48 17.58
C GLY A 264 -11.01 27.11 18.23
N THR A 265 -9.86 26.69 18.71
CA THR A 265 -9.64 25.36 19.27
C THR A 265 -9.32 25.41 20.76
N VAL A 266 -9.57 24.29 21.43
CA VAL A 266 -9.02 23.94 22.74
C VAL A 266 -7.90 22.94 22.47
N GLU A 267 -6.68 23.32 22.80
CA GLU A 267 -5.47 22.56 22.48
C GLU A 267 -4.90 21.87 23.70
N PHE A 268 -4.37 20.67 23.48
CA PHE A 268 -3.45 20.04 24.40
C PHE A 268 -2.07 20.71 24.25
N PHE A 269 -1.25 20.68 25.30
CA PHE A 269 0.10 21.22 25.21
C PHE A 269 1.01 20.25 24.43
N PRO A 270 1.50 20.62 23.23
CA PRO A 270 2.29 19.71 22.40
C PRO A 270 3.62 19.32 23.06
N GLU A 271 4.11 20.11 24.02
CA GLU A 271 5.31 19.81 24.82
C GLU A 271 5.20 18.52 25.64
N GLU A 272 3.98 18.07 26.00
CA GLU A 272 3.83 16.77 26.65
C GLU A 272 4.14 15.61 25.70
N GLY A 273 4.09 15.84 24.39
CA GLY A 273 4.40 14.87 23.35
C GLY A 273 5.80 14.28 23.49
N LYS A 274 5.92 12.96 23.30
CA LYS A 274 7.17 12.20 23.46
C LYS A 274 8.35 12.65 22.57
N TYR A 275 8.04 13.37 21.48
CA TYR A 275 8.99 13.79 20.45
C TYR A 275 8.70 15.25 20.09
N HIS A 276 8.40 16.08 21.07
CA HIS A 276 8.18 17.50 20.80
C HIS A 276 9.49 18.17 20.36
N LEU A 277 10.53 18.09 21.20
CA LEU A 277 11.88 18.60 20.92
C LEU A 277 12.84 17.52 20.40
N ASP A 278 13.95 18.00 19.85
CA ASP A 278 15.07 17.17 19.45
C ASP A 278 15.82 16.70 20.70
N GLY A 279 16.31 15.47 20.68
CA GLY A 279 17.11 15.01 21.80
C GLY A 279 17.76 13.65 21.66
N HIS A 280 18.52 13.31 22.70
CA HIS A 280 19.17 12.01 22.83
C HIS A 280 19.01 11.51 24.27
N ARG A 281 18.08 10.58 24.45
CA ARG A 281 17.61 10.06 25.74
C ARG A 281 18.72 9.51 26.61
N ALA A 282 19.66 8.77 26.01
CA ALA A 282 20.75 8.14 26.75
C ALA A 282 21.72 9.16 27.35
N CYS A 283 21.83 10.34 26.73
CA CYS A 283 22.66 11.45 27.17
C CYS A 283 21.86 12.51 27.95
N GLN A 284 20.53 12.40 28.00
CA GLN A 284 19.64 13.43 28.56
C GLN A 284 19.83 14.82 27.92
N VAL A 285 20.22 14.83 26.64
CA VAL A 285 20.33 16.07 25.85
C VAL A 285 18.98 16.39 25.24
N VAL A 286 18.53 17.62 25.43
CA VAL A 286 17.31 18.20 24.84
C VAL A 286 17.69 19.51 24.19
N LEU A 287 17.32 19.68 22.91
CA LEU A 287 17.70 20.83 22.11
C LEU A 287 16.50 21.37 21.35
N SER A 288 16.46 22.69 21.19
CA SER A 288 15.57 23.33 20.22
C SER A 288 16.04 23.03 18.78
N PRO A 289 15.15 23.09 17.78
CA PRO A 289 15.52 22.91 16.38
C PRO A 289 16.68 23.81 15.91
N ARG A 290 16.72 25.06 16.40
CA ARG A 290 17.81 26.01 16.12
C ARG A 290 19.16 25.49 16.64
N GLN A 291 19.20 25.05 17.89
CA GLN A 291 20.42 24.47 18.49
C GLN A 291 20.84 23.18 17.78
N THR A 292 19.88 22.33 17.40
CA THR A 292 20.15 21.11 16.64
C THR A 292 20.79 21.42 15.29
N LYS A 293 20.30 22.44 14.58
CA LYS A 293 20.86 22.89 13.29
C LYS A 293 22.29 23.41 13.45
N GLU A 294 22.58 24.20 14.49
CA GLU A 294 23.93 24.66 14.82
C GLU A 294 24.89 23.50 15.11
N LEU A 295 24.40 22.45 15.78
CA LEU A 295 25.15 21.23 16.09
C LEU A 295 25.09 20.16 14.98
N GLN A 296 24.59 20.52 13.79
CA GLN A 296 24.48 19.64 12.61
C GLN A 296 23.76 18.31 12.88
N GLY A 297 22.78 18.31 13.79
CA GLY A 297 22.00 17.12 14.15
C GLY A 297 22.75 16.11 15.03
N ILE A 298 23.88 16.48 15.62
CA ILE A 298 24.74 15.59 16.40
C ILE A 298 24.65 15.91 17.90
N CYS A 299 24.59 14.87 18.72
CA CYS A 299 24.61 14.99 20.17
C CYS A 299 25.98 15.50 20.66
N PRO A 300 26.04 16.64 21.39
CA PRO A 300 27.29 17.24 21.84
C PRO A 300 28.04 16.39 22.88
N GLN A 301 27.37 15.42 23.51
CA GLN A 301 27.96 14.58 24.55
C GLN A 301 28.61 13.30 24.01
N CYS A 302 28.03 12.67 22.98
CA CYS A 302 28.47 11.35 22.52
C CYS A 302 28.76 11.26 21.01
N GLY A 303 28.53 12.33 20.25
CA GLY A 303 28.77 12.36 18.80
C GLY A 303 27.79 11.54 17.95
N LYS A 304 26.72 10.98 18.54
CA LYS A 304 25.69 10.23 17.80
C LYS A 304 24.59 11.17 17.28
N PRO A 305 23.88 10.80 16.19
CA PRO A 305 22.73 11.57 15.71
C PRO A 305 21.64 11.76 16.79
N LEU A 306 21.02 12.94 16.81
CA LEU A 306 19.86 13.25 17.64
C LEU A 306 18.59 12.64 17.02
N THR A 307 17.64 12.26 17.88
CA THR A 307 16.26 11.98 17.44
C THR A 307 15.56 13.31 17.23
N LEU A 308 15.12 13.57 16.01
CA LEU A 308 14.44 14.82 15.64
C LEU A 308 12.96 14.78 16.06
N GLY A 309 12.49 15.88 16.65
CA GLY A 309 11.12 16.06 17.12
C GLY A 309 10.18 16.65 16.06
N VAL A 310 8.90 16.76 16.42
CA VAL A 310 7.84 17.35 15.57
C VAL A 310 8.14 18.82 15.30
N LEU A 311 8.56 19.55 16.33
CA LEU A 311 8.89 20.97 16.19
C LEU A 311 10.03 21.20 15.18
N HIS A 312 10.96 20.24 15.03
CA HIS A 312 12.02 20.33 14.03
C HIS A 312 11.48 20.38 12.60
N ARG A 313 10.50 19.53 12.30
CA ARG A 313 9.91 19.46 10.97
C ARG A 313 9.06 20.69 10.66
N VAL A 314 8.34 21.21 11.66
CA VAL A 314 7.69 22.53 11.56
C VAL A 314 8.72 23.61 11.24
N PHE A 315 9.82 23.68 12.00
CA PHE A 315 10.88 24.67 11.81
C PHE A 315 11.60 24.53 10.46
N GLN A 316 11.62 23.34 9.88
CA GLN A 316 12.18 23.09 8.56
C GLN A 316 11.33 23.71 7.44
N LEU A 317 10.00 23.70 7.61
CA LEU A 317 9.05 24.27 6.65
C LEU A 317 8.69 25.74 6.98
N ALA A 318 9.02 26.21 8.17
CA ALA A 318 8.75 27.56 8.63
C ALA A 318 9.46 28.61 7.75
N ASP A 319 8.70 29.62 7.36
CA ASP A 319 9.18 30.82 6.67
C ASP A 319 9.11 32.06 7.59
N ARG A 320 8.68 31.88 8.85
CA ARG A 320 8.66 32.91 9.90
C ARG A 320 9.51 32.48 11.09
N ASP A 321 10.12 33.47 11.75
CA ASP A 321 10.93 33.26 12.96
C ASP A 321 10.11 33.17 14.25
N GLU A 322 8.90 33.73 14.23
CA GLU A 322 7.95 33.77 15.33
C GLU A 322 6.53 33.50 14.81
N PRO A 323 5.65 32.84 15.60
CA PRO A 323 4.26 32.61 15.20
C PRO A 323 3.53 33.92 14.93
N GLN A 324 2.80 33.99 13.81
CA GLN A 324 1.98 35.14 13.46
C GLN A 324 0.55 34.69 13.18
N GLN A 325 -0.37 34.94 14.11
CA GLN A 325 -1.78 34.60 13.95
C GLN A 325 -2.37 35.31 12.72
N PRO A 326 -2.92 34.58 11.73
CA PRO A 326 -3.55 35.19 10.57
C PRO A 326 -4.84 35.91 10.96
N THR A 327 -5.17 37.01 10.28
CA THR A 327 -6.34 37.85 10.61
C THR A 327 -7.68 37.11 10.54
N ALA A 328 -7.77 36.08 9.70
CA ALA A 328 -8.98 35.26 9.54
C ALA A 328 -9.17 34.22 10.67
N HIS A 329 -8.15 33.99 11.51
CA HIS A 329 -8.20 32.95 12.54
C HIS A 329 -8.69 33.50 13.88
N PRO A 330 -9.61 32.80 14.56
CA PRO A 330 -10.15 33.22 15.86
C PRO A 330 -9.23 32.93 17.07
N GLY A 331 -8.10 32.24 16.87
CA GLY A 331 -7.13 31.90 17.91
C GLY A 331 -7.39 30.54 18.54
N PHE A 332 -6.73 30.26 19.67
CA PHE A 332 -6.89 29.02 20.44
C PHE A 332 -6.67 29.25 21.93
N VAL A 333 -7.03 28.24 22.74
CA VAL A 333 -6.73 28.20 24.18
C VAL A 333 -6.13 26.85 24.53
N SER A 334 -5.10 26.82 25.38
CA SER A 334 -4.52 25.56 25.86
C SER A 334 -5.18 25.11 27.16
N ALA A 335 -5.51 23.83 27.27
CA ALA A 335 -6.15 23.25 28.44
C ALA A 335 -5.44 21.97 28.93
N ILE A 336 -5.35 21.83 30.24
CA ILE A 336 -4.91 20.61 30.92
C ILE A 336 -6.19 19.87 31.35
N PRO A 337 -6.32 18.55 31.09
CA PRO A 337 -7.48 17.78 31.55
C PRO A 337 -7.69 17.95 33.06
N LEU A 338 -8.95 18.15 33.48
CA LEU A 338 -9.29 18.46 34.86
C LEU A 338 -8.81 17.38 35.84
N ALA A 339 -8.83 16.11 35.42
CA ALA A 339 -8.31 15.01 36.23
C ALA A 339 -6.81 15.15 36.54
N GLU A 340 -6.01 15.69 35.61
CA GLU A 340 -4.57 15.93 35.80
C GLU A 340 -4.34 17.14 36.72
N ILE A 341 -5.14 18.20 36.60
CA ILE A 341 -5.08 19.34 37.54
C ILE A 341 -5.46 18.88 38.95
N ILE A 342 -6.54 18.10 39.11
CA ILE A 342 -6.95 17.56 40.40
C ILE A 342 -5.88 16.60 40.96
N SER A 343 -5.25 15.80 40.09
CA SER A 343 -4.12 14.94 40.46
C SER A 343 -2.97 15.74 41.06
N GLU A 344 -2.59 16.85 40.42
CA GLU A 344 -1.58 17.79 40.89
C GLU A 344 -1.98 18.42 42.23
N VAL A 345 -3.21 18.94 42.33
CA VAL A 345 -3.74 19.60 43.54
C VAL A 345 -3.80 18.64 44.75
N LEU A 346 -4.14 17.37 44.52
CA LEU A 346 -4.26 16.37 45.60
C LEU A 346 -2.96 15.63 45.91
N GLY A 347 -1.92 15.77 45.07
CA GLY A 347 -0.64 15.07 45.24
C GLY A 347 -0.75 13.54 45.08
N VAL A 348 -1.73 13.05 44.32
CA VAL A 348 -1.98 11.62 44.07
C VAL A 348 -2.14 11.39 42.57
N GLY A 349 -1.98 10.17 42.07
CA GLY A 349 -2.12 9.91 40.63
C GLY A 349 -3.54 10.14 40.08
N ALA A 350 -3.64 10.55 38.81
CA ALA A 350 -4.89 10.88 38.12
C ALA A 350 -5.93 9.75 38.10
N ALA A 351 -5.48 8.49 38.11
CA ALA A 351 -6.36 7.32 38.18
C ALA A 351 -6.81 6.96 39.61
N SER A 352 -6.51 7.77 40.62
CA SER A 352 -6.88 7.47 42.00
C SER A 352 -8.36 7.72 42.27
N LYS A 353 -8.93 6.92 43.18
CA LYS A 353 -10.34 7.09 43.61
C LYS A 353 -10.62 8.50 44.15
N ARG A 354 -9.64 9.12 44.83
CA ARG A 354 -9.74 10.49 45.35
C ARG A 354 -9.89 11.54 44.24
N VAL A 355 -9.15 11.37 43.13
CA VAL A 355 -9.29 12.23 41.95
C VAL A 355 -10.66 12.04 41.32
N GLN A 356 -11.09 10.79 41.13
CA GLN A 356 -12.41 10.49 40.57
C GLN A 356 -13.56 11.07 41.43
N GLU A 357 -13.50 10.95 42.76
CA GLU A 357 -14.50 11.50 43.69
C GLU A 357 -14.52 13.05 43.67
N MET A 358 -13.37 13.71 43.55
CA MET A 358 -13.31 15.17 43.43
C MET A 358 -13.77 15.65 42.05
N TYR A 359 -13.37 14.96 40.98
CA TYR A 359 -13.81 15.21 39.62
C TYR A 359 -15.34 15.11 39.51
N ALA A 360 -15.92 14.01 39.99
CA ALA A 360 -17.37 13.80 39.99
C ALA A 360 -18.14 14.93 40.68
N ARG A 361 -17.65 15.37 41.85
CA ARG A 361 -18.25 16.49 42.59
C ARG A 361 -18.07 17.83 41.88
N ALA A 362 -16.92 18.06 41.27
CA ALA A 362 -16.65 19.30 40.52
C ALA A 362 -17.63 19.42 39.36
N ILE A 363 -17.76 18.36 38.55
CA ILE A 363 -18.69 18.35 37.41
C ILE A 363 -20.15 18.52 37.87
N ALA A 364 -20.56 17.79 38.91
CA ALA A 364 -21.93 17.89 39.43
C ALA A 364 -22.29 19.25 40.06
N THR A 365 -21.28 20.02 40.50
CA THR A 365 -21.49 21.31 41.19
C THR A 365 -21.31 22.51 40.26
N LEU A 366 -20.26 22.46 39.42
CA LEU A 366 -19.79 23.58 38.61
C LEU A 366 -20.15 23.43 37.12
N GLY A 367 -20.65 22.27 36.71
CA GLY A 367 -21.00 21.95 35.33
C GLY A 367 -19.90 21.19 34.57
N PRO A 368 -20.11 20.97 33.26
CA PRO A 368 -19.24 20.13 32.43
C PRO A 368 -17.77 20.59 32.35
N GLU A 369 -16.86 19.67 32.02
CA GLU A 369 -15.41 19.89 32.14
C GLU A 369 -14.89 21.07 31.32
N LEU A 370 -15.22 21.18 30.03
CA LEU A 370 -14.71 22.25 29.16
C LEU A 370 -15.19 23.64 29.62
N PRO A 371 -16.50 23.89 29.85
CA PRO A 371 -16.96 25.13 30.47
C PRO A 371 -16.34 25.39 31.84
N LEU A 372 -16.15 24.36 32.68
CA LEU A 372 -15.48 24.51 33.98
C LEU A 372 -14.04 25.02 33.81
N LEU A 373 -13.28 24.41 32.90
CA LEU A 373 -11.89 24.77 32.66
C LEU A 373 -11.74 26.15 32.01
N LEU A 374 -12.69 26.62 31.20
CA LEU A 374 -12.51 27.80 30.34
C LEU A 374 -13.39 28.99 30.69
N GLU A 375 -14.61 28.78 31.20
CA GLU A 375 -15.64 29.80 31.29
C GLU A 375 -16.12 30.07 32.72
N VAL A 376 -16.17 29.05 33.60
CA VAL A 376 -16.65 29.22 34.99
C VAL A 376 -15.83 30.30 35.71
N PRO A 377 -16.47 31.27 36.39
CA PRO A 377 -15.75 32.34 37.10
C PRO A 377 -14.77 31.82 38.14
N GLU A 378 -13.60 32.47 38.24
CA GLU A 378 -12.55 32.10 39.20
C GLU A 378 -13.04 32.15 40.67
N SER A 379 -13.98 33.05 40.99
CA SER A 379 -14.62 33.12 42.30
C SER A 379 -15.27 31.80 42.70
N ASP A 380 -15.97 31.17 41.76
CA ASP A 380 -16.79 30.00 41.98
C ASP A 380 -15.89 28.75 42.06
N LEU A 381 -14.84 28.71 41.23
CA LEU A 381 -13.79 27.69 41.30
C LEU A 381 -13.05 27.74 42.66
N ARG A 382 -12.70 28.94 43.14
CA ARG A 382 -12.04 29.11 44.44
C ARG A 382 -12.97 28.79 45.62
N GLN A 383 -14.26 29.07 45.50
CA GLN A 383 -15.26 28.69 46.49
C GLN A 383 -15.40 27.16 46.57
N PHE A 384 -15.36 26.46 45.43
CA PHE A 384 -15.36 25.00 45.39
C PHE A 384 -14.07 24.41 45.98
N HIS A 385 -12.91 24.86 45.50
CA HIS A 385 -11.61 24.46 46.04
C HIS A 385 -10.52 25.51 45.74
N PRO A 386 -9.93 26.18 46.75
CA PRO A 386 -9.02 27.30 46.54
C PRO A 386 -7.84 27.01 45.61
N LEU A 387 -7.17 25.86 45.79
CA LEU A 387 -6.01 25.48 44.95
C LEU A 387 -6.42 25.06 43.54
N LEU A 388 -7.65 24.56 43.35
CA LEU A 388 -8.13 24.17 42.03
C LEU A 388 -8.43 25.44 41.22
N GLY A 389 -9.10 26.41 41.84
CA GLY A 389 -9.34 27.72 41.22
C GLY A 389 -8.04 28.45 40.86
N GLU A 390 -7.03 28.40 41.74
CA GLU A 390 -5.71 28.95 41.44
C GLU A 390 -5.02 28.23 40.27
N ALA A 391 -5.00 26.90 40.26
CA ALA A 391 -4.40 26.12 39.19
C ALA A 391 -5.04 26.38 37.82
N ILE A 392 -6.37 26.41 37.76
CA ILE A 392 -7.12 26.72 36.53
C ILE A 392 -6.87 28.18 36.10
N SER A 393 -6.83 29.13 37.03
CA SER A 393 -6.53 30.54 36.74
C SER A 393 -5.16 30.70 36.08
N ARG A 394 -4.13 30.02 36.60
CA ARG A 394 -2.79 30.01 36.01
C ARG A 394 -2.76 29.37 34.63
N MET A 395 -3.46 28.25 34.45
CA MET A 395 -3.61 27.60 33.14
C MET A 395 -4.23 28.57 32.12
N ARG A 396 -5.35 29.22 32.47
CA ARG A 396 -6.03 30.20 31.59
C ARG A 396 -5.14 31.38 31.21
N GLN A 397 -4.21 31.77 32.07
CA GLN A 397 -3.25 32.84 31.82
C GLN A 397 -1.99 32.37 31.07
N GLY A 398 -1.87 31.07 30.77
CA GLY A 398 -0.66 30.49 30.17
C GLY A 398 0.53 30.38 31.13
N ASN A 399 0.32 30.67 32.42
CA ASN A 399 1.34 30.66 33.48
C ASN A 399 1.60 29.23 33.98
N VAL A 400 2.07 28.37 33.09
CA VAL A 400 2.37 26.95 33.35
C VAL A 400 3.85 26.64 33.17
N VAL A 401 4.37 25.70 33.97
CA VAL A 401 5.73 25.19 33.83
C VAL A 401 5.74 24.09 32.78
N ARG A 402 6.51 24.30 31.70
CA ARG A 402 6.60 23.35 30.57
C ARG A 402 7.92 22.60 30.60
N THR A 403 7.85 21.28 30.70
CA THR A 403 9.00 20.39 30.50
C THR A 403 8.76 19.57 29.24
N PRO A 404 9.43 19.87 28.12
CA PRO A 404 9.14 19.24 26.85
C PRO A 404 9.62 17.78 26.79
N GLY A 405 8.85 16.94 26.10
CA GLY A 405 9.23 15.57 25.79
C GLY A 405 10.20 15.49 24.60
N TYR A 406 11.01 14.44 24.60
CA TYR A 406 12.04 14.17 23.59
C TYR A 406 12.43 12.68 23.58
N ASP A 407 12.84 12.17 22.41
CA ASP A 407 13.40 10.82 22.21
C ASP A 407 12.63 9.70 22.99
N GLY A 408 11.30 9.71 22.86
CA GLY A 408 10.41 8.72 23.45
C GLY A 408 10.01 8.98 24.92
N GLN A 409 10.48 10.05 25.54
CA GLN A 409 10.07 10.49 26.88
C GLN A 409 8.94 11.51 26.80
N TYR A 410 7.83 11.27 27.49
CA TYR A 410 6.76 12.26 27.64
C TYR A 410 7.26 13.50 28.39
N GLY A 411 6.81 14.66 27.94
CA GLY A 411 6.94 15.91 28.68
C GLY A 411 5.97 15.97 29.86
N ARG A 412 5.96 17.10 30.54
CA ARG A 412 5.06 17.40 31.67
C ARG A 412 4.71 18.87 31.68
N ILE A 413 3.43 19.16 31.91
CA ILE A 413 2.94 20.50 32.22
C ILE A 413 2.47 20.53 33.67
N HIS A 414 2.86 21.58 34.39
CA HIS A 414 2.47 21.79 35.78
C HIS A 414 1.91 23.19 35.97
N THR A 415 0.82 23.31 36.71
CA THR A 415 0.22 24.60 37.09
C THR A 415 0.83 25.16 38.38
N LEU A 416 1.36 24.30 39.25
CA LEU A 416 1.94 24.66 40.54
C LEU A 416 3.46 24.47 40.51
N THR A 417 4.21 25.49 40.93
CA THR A 417 5.66 25.41 41.05
C THR A 417 6.08 24.56 42.26
N ALA A 418 7.35 24.17 42.32
CA ALA A 418 7.90 23.49 43.49
C ALA A 418 7.76 24.33 44.78
N GLU A 419 7.89 25.65 44.68
CA GLU A 419 7.71 26.58 45.79
C GLU A 419 6.24 26.67 46.24
N ASP A 420 5.29 26.68 45.30
CA ASP A 420 3.86 26.64 45.61
C ASP A 420 3.48 25.36 46.35
N ARG A 421 4.02 24.20 45.91
CA ARG A 421 3.76 22.92 46.57
C ARG A 421 4.20 22.92 48.03
N VAL A 422 5.35 23.53 48.34
CA VAL A 422 5.81 23.74 49.72
C VAL A 422 4.91 24.73 50.47
N ARG A 423 4.58 25.86 49.83
CA ARG A 423 3.72 26.92 50.41
C ARG A 423 2.32 26.42 50.79
N PHE A 424 1.79 25.45 50.04
CA PHE A 424 0.47 24.85 50.25
C PHE A 424 0.50 23.51 51.02
N GLY A 425 1.66 23.10 51.56
CA GLY A 425 1.79 21.88 52.36
C GLY A 425 1.62 20.57 51.58
N LEU A 426 1.82 20.59 50.26
CA LEU A 426 1.79 19.43 49.38
C LEU A 426 3.16 18.72 49.44
N VAL A 427 3.24 17.56 50.09
CA VAL A 427 4.48 16.77 50.18
C VAL A 427 4.81 16.16 48.82
N ALA A 428 6.04 16.36 48.34
CA ALA A 428 6.52 15.81 47.08
C ALA A 428 6.56 14.27 47.11
N HIS A 429 5.72 13.63 46.32
CA HIS A 429 5.90 12.24 45.91
C HIS A 429 6.35 12.19 44.45
N ASP A 430 7.62 12.48 44.20
CA ASP A 430 8.29 11.95 43.01
C ASP A 430 8.49 10.45 43.20
N ALA A 431 7.47 9.67 42.85
CA ALA A 431 7.60 8.23 42.70
C ALA A 431 8.09 7.94 41.29
N PRO A 432 9.38 7.59 41.06
CA PRO A 432 9.80 7.08 39.77
C PRO A 432 9.05 5.77 39.50
N ARG A 433 8.32 5.70 38.39
CA ARG A 433 7.80 4.44 37.87
C ARG A 433 8.99 3.50 37.66
N ARG A 434 9.17 2.54 38.56
CA ARG A 434 10.20 1.50 38.50
C ARG A 434 10.06 0.73 37.19
N SER A 435 10.91 1.05 36.21
CA SER A 435 11.18 0.17 35.07
C SER A 435 11.75 -1.13 35.61
N ARG A 436 11.11 -2.26 35.29
CA ARG A 436 11.66 -3.60 35.54
C ARG A 436 13.08 -3.67 34.94
N ARG A 437 14.09 -3.77 35.81
CA ARG A 437 15.48 -4.05 35.45
C ARG A 437 15.53 -5.35 34.63
N ARG A 438 15.97 -5.26 33.38
CA ARG A 438 16.41 -6.40 32.58
C ARG A 438 17.93 -6.49 32.74
N ARG A 439 18.42 -7.69 33.05
CA ARG A 439 19.83 -8.03 33.29
C ARG A 439 20.75 -7.47 32.20
N GLU A 440 21.89 -6.95 32.64
CA GLU A 440 23.08 -6.67 31.85
C GLU A 440 23.58 -7.96 31.19
N GLU A 441 23.86 -7.89 29.89
CA GLU A 441 24.84 -8.77 29.23
C GLU A 441 25.84 -7.90 28.48
N VAL A 442 27.08 -8.38 28.55
CA VAL A 442 28.36 -7.71 28.30
C VAL A 442 28.60 -7.50 26.81
N GLY A 443 29.30 -6.41 26.49
CA GLY A 443 29.45 -5.88 25.15
C GLY A 443 30.29 -6.73 24.20
N GLY A 444 30.01 -6.53 22.91
CA GLY A 444 30.86 -6.84 21.79
C GLY A 444 30.83 -5.65 20.83
N SER A 445 31.99 -5.02 20.63
CA SER A 445 32.19 -3.89 19.72
C SER A 445 31.88 -4.26 18.28
N LEU A 446 31.09 -3.45 17.58
CA LEU A 446 31.10 -3.40 16.13
C LEU A 446 31.12 -1.95 15.66
N GLN A 447 32.16 -1.67 14.89
CA GLN A 447 32.52 -0.39 14.29
C GLN A 447 31.59 -0.08 13.09
N ASP A 448 31.47 1.23 12.86
CA ASP A 448 31.09 1.94 11.64
C ASP A 448 29.69 1.70 11.04
N ALA A 449 28.73 2.48 11.55
CA ALA A 449 27.47 2.77 10.86
C ALA A 449 27.66 4.06 10.03
N VAL A 450 27.90 3.90 8.73
CA VAL A 450 27.87 4.98 7.74
C VAL A 450 26.41 5.36 7.47
N ALA A 451 26.13 6.67 7.50
CA ALA A 451 24.81 7.24 7.25
C ALA A 451 24.24 6.81 5.88
N PRO A 452 22.93 6.51 5.77
CA PRO A 452 22.29 6.27 4.49
C PRO A 452 22.13 7.59 3.74
N GLN A 453 23.01 7.85 2.78
CA GLN A 453 22.76 8.84 1.76
C GLN A 453 21.75 8.27 0.75
N SER A 454 20.61 8.92 0.65
CA SER A 454 19.67 8.73 -0.45
C SER A 454 20.18 9.45 -1.70
N THR A 455 20.08 8.80 -2.86
CA THR A 455 19.34 9.29 -4.04
C THR A 455 19.72 8.48 -5.29
N ASP A 456 18.70 8.18 -6.09
CA ASP A 456 18.76 7.67 -7.47
C ASP A 456 19.58 8.60 -8.37
N GLN A 457 20.91 8.52 -8.31
CA GLN A 457 21.75 9.01 -9.40
C GLN A 457 21.75 7.97 -10.52
N ALA A 458 21.54 8.42 -11.76
CA ALA A 458 21.64 7.59 -12.95
C ALA A 458 23.02 6.91 -13.00
N VAL A 459 23.06 5.65 -12.58
CA VAL A 459 24.28 4.86 -12.52
C VAL A 459 24.77 4.67 -13.95
N SER A 460 25.95 5.22 -14.25
CA SER A 460 26.62 4.98 -15.53
C SER A 460 26.96 3.50 -15.68
N PRO A 461 26.91 2.91 -16.89
CA PRO A 461 27.25 1.51 -17.10
C PRO A 461 28.64 1.17 -16.54
N ASN A 462 28.75 0.07 -15.81
CA ASN A 462 30.04 -0.41 -15.27
C ASN A 462 30.94 -1.01 -16.37
N ALA A 463 32.17 -1.42 -16.03
CA ALA A 463 33.13 -1.94 -17.01
C ALA A 463 32.61 -3.19 -17.77
N GLU A 464 31.90 -4.09 -17.09
CA GLU A 464 31.32 -5.31 -17.70
C GLU A 464 30.20 -4.95 -18.68
N GLN A 465 29.32 -4.03 -18.30
CA GLN A 465 28.23 -3.53 -19.15
C GLN A 465 28.79 -2.75 -20.34
N GLN A 466 29.83 -1.93 -20.15
CA GLN A 466 30.51 -1.22 -21.24
C GLN A 466 31.14 -2.20 -22.23
N ALA A 467 31.77 -3.28 -21.75
CA ALA A 467 32.32 -4.32 -22.62
C ALA A 467 31.23 -5.01 -23.45
N ALA A 468 30.08 -5.35 -22.84
CA ALA A 468 28.93 -5.88 -23.56
C ALA A 468 28.39 -4.89 -24.60
N ILE A 469 28.24 -3.61 -24.23
CA ILE A 469 27.72 -2.55 -25.12
C ILE A 469 28.67 -2.26 -26.28
N ALA A 470 29.98 -2.47 -26.14
CA ALA A 470 30.98 -2.21 -27.16
C ALA A 470 31.23 -3.40 -28.12
N ALA A 471 30.67 -4.58 -27.83
CA ALA A 471 30.91 -5.79 -28.62
C ALA A 471 30.45 -5.65 -30.08
N SER A 472 31.28 -6.12 -31.01
CA SER A 472 31.06 -6.00 -32.47
C SER A 472 30.52 -7.27 -33.14
N GLY A 473 30.65 -8.44 -32.51
CA GLY A 473 30.11 -9.72 -32.98
C GLY A 473 28.81 -10.13 -32.27
N PRO A 474 28.30 -11.35 -32.51
CA PRO A 474 27.19 -11.89 -31.73
C PRO A 474 27.63 -11.99 -30.26
N VAL A 475 26.86 -11.35 -29.38
CA VAL A 475 27.17 -11.32 -27.94
C VAL A 475 26.03 -11.92 -27.13
N LEU A 476 26.40 -12.75 -26.17
CA LEU A 476 25.53 -13.23 -25.10
C LEU A 476 25.97 -12.59 -23.79
N VAL A 477 25.10 -11.78 -23.21
CA VAL A 477 25.27 -11.19 -21.89
C VAL A 477 24.61 -12.10 -20.87
N SER A 478 25.44 -12.88 -20.16
CA SER A 478 25.03 -13.69 -19.02
C SER A 478 24.89 -12.78 -17.81
N ALA A 479 23.65 -12.51 -17.42
CA ALA A 479 23.32 -11.45 -16.49
C ALA A 479 22.37 -11.93 -15.40
N GLY A 480 22.93 -12.20 -14.21
CA GLY A 480 22.17 -12.59 -13.03
C GLY A 480 21.07 -11.59 -12.64
N PRO A 481 20.15 -11.95 -11.72
CA PRO A 481 19.13 -11.02 -11.25
C PRO A 481 19.76 -9.75 -10.68
N GLY A 482 19.18 -8.59 -10.97
CA GLY A 482 19.64 -7.31 -10.41
C GLY A 482 20.97 -6.78 -10.97
N THR A 483 21.52 -7.36 -12.04
CA THR A 483 22.77 -6.90 -12.68
C THR A 483 22.58 -5.78 -13.72
N GLY A 484 21.34 -5.30 -13.89
CA GLY A 484 21.03 -4.20 -14.80
C GLY A 484 20.70 -4.62 -16.24
N LYS A 485 20.16 -5.82 -16.49
CA LYS A 485 19.80 -6.33 -17.83
C LYS A 485 19.13 -5.29 -18.74
N THR A 486 18.00 -4.75 -18.30
CA THR A 486 17.22 -3.75 -19.04
C THR A 486 18.01 -2.45 -19.26
N HIS A 487 18.82 -2.04 -18.29
CA HIS A 487 19.68 -0.86 -18.42
C HIS A 487 20.75 -1.08 -19.50
N THR A 488 21.42 -2.23 -19.49
CA THR A 488 22.41 -2.60 -20.52
C THR A 488 21.78 -2.68 -21.90
N LEU A 489 20.57 -3.23 -22.03
CA LEU A 489 19.87 -3.36 -23.30
C LEU A 489 19.46 -1.98 -23.87
N VAL A 490 18.91 -1.10 -23.04
CA VAL A 490 18.62 0.30 -23.42
C VAL A 490 19.92 1.02 -23.83
N ALA A 491 20.98 0.88 -23.03
CA ALA A 491 22.27 1.50 -23.34
C ALA A 491 22.89 1.00 -24.66
N ARG A 492 22.69 -0.27 -25.01
CA ARG A 492 23.09 -0.82 -26.32
C ARG A 492 22.31 -0.17 -27.47
N VAL A 493 20.99 -0.02 -27.36
CA VAL A 493 20.19 0.69 -28.38
C VAL A 493 20.68 2.12 -28.56
N LEU A 494 20.94 2.84 -27.46
CA LEU A 494 21.45 4.21 -27.50
C LEU A 494 22.86 4.28 -28.12
N ALA A 495 23.72 3.29 -27.86
CA ALA A 495 25.05 3.21 -28.47
C ALA A 495 24.95 2.97 -29.99
N LEU A 496 24.08 2.08 -30.45
CA LEU A 496 23.84 1.83 -31.88
C LEU A 496 23.29 3.09 -32.58
N ALA A 497 22.35 3.80 -31.95
CA ALA A 497 21.84 5.06 -32.47
C ALA A 497 22.95 6.12 -32.63
N LYS A 498 23.85 6.23 -31.63
CA LYS A 498 25.02 7.13 -31.71
C LYS A 498 26.02 6.73 -32.81
N GLN A 499 26.10 5.44 -33.13
CA GLN A 499 26.92 4.92 -34.23
C GLN A 499 26.27 5.13 -35.61
N GLY A 500 25.07 5.71 -35.68
CA GLY A 500 24.36 6.01 -36.92
C GLY A 500 23.53 4.85 -37.48
N VAL A 501 23.25 3.81 -36.68
CA VAL A 501 22.34 2.74 -37.08
C VAL A 501 20.91 3.31 -37.18
N PRO A 502 20.21 3.15 -38.32
CA PRO A 502 18.81 3.57 -38.43
C PRO A 502 17.93 2.84 -37.41
N LEU A 503 17.16 3.59 -36.62
CA LEU A 503 16.34 3.03 -35.54
C LEU A 503 15.32 1.99 -36.03
N SER A 504 14.81 2.15 -37.25
CA SER A 504 13.90 1.19 -37.91
C SER A 504 14.53 -0.16 -38.26
N GLN A 505 15.86 -0.28 -38.18
CA GLN A 505 16.58 -1.54 -38.40
C GLN A 505 16.95 -2.25 -37.08
N ILE A 506 16.49 -1.73 -35.94
CA ILE A 506 16.73 -2.31 -34.61
C ILE A 506 15.45 -3.00 -34.14
N LEU A 507 15.52 -4.32 -33.93
CA LEU A 507 14.49 -5.11 -33.29
C LEU A 507 14.91 -5.44 -31.86
N VAL A 508 14.04 -5.15 -30.89
CA VAL A 508 14.17 -5.62 -29.51
C VAL A 508 13.04 -6.60 -29.20
N VAL A 509 13.39 -7.84 -28.94
CA VAL A 509 12.46 -8.90 -28.57
C VAL A 509 12.42 -9.05 -27.05
N THR A 510 11.21 -9.07 -26.50
CA THR A 510 10.97 -9.27 -25.06
C THR A 510 9.99 -10.43 -24.84
N PHE A 511 10.01 -11.06 -23.66
CA PHE A 511 9.13 -12.19 -23.37
C PHE A 511 7.68 -11.79 -23.07
N THR A 512 7.45 -10.58 -22.55
CA THR A 512 6.12 -10.10 -22.15
C THR A 512 5.82 -8.72 -22.73
N ARG A 513 4.54 -8.44 -23.01
CA ARG A 513 4.10 -7.11 -23.46
C ARG A 513 4.40 -6.00 -22.44
N LYS A 514 4.37 -6.33 -21.15
CA LYS A 514 4.72 -5.39 -20.08
C LYS A 514 6.20 -4.98 -20.15
N ALA A 515 7.10 -5.94 -20.35
CA ALA A 515 8.53 -5.67 -20.53
C ALA A 515 8.79 -4.84 -21.81
N ALA A 516 8.10 -5.14 -22.92
CA ALA A 516 8.16 -4.32 -24.13
C ALA A 516 7.74 -2.86 -23.89
N GLN A 517 6.62 -2.66 -23.18
CA GLN A 517 6.11 -1.33 -22.86
C GLN A 517 7.08 -0.54 -21.97
N GLU A 518 7.58 -1.17 -20.90
CA GLU A 518 8.55 -0.53 -19.99
C GLU A 518 9.84 -0.15 -20.75
N LEU A 519 10.32 -1.01 -21.64
CA LEU A 519 11.48 -0.72 -22.47
C LEU A 519 11.23 0.48 -23.40
N ARG A 520 10.06 0.55 -24.06
CA ARG A 520 9.67 1.68 -24.90
C ARG A 520 9.63 2.99 -24.11
N GLU A 521 9.05 2.97 -22.90
CA GLU A 521 9.01 4.15 -22.02
C GLU A 521 10.41 4.64 -21.65
N ARG A 522 11.33 3.71 -21.30
CA ARG A 522 12.74 4.03 -21.03
C ARG A 522 13.47 4.57 -22.25
N LEU A 523 13.20 4.04 -23.44
CA LEU A 523 13.77 4.54 -24.70
C LEU A 523 13.22 5.94 -25.04
N ARG A 524 11.92 6.18 -24.87
CA ARG A 524 11.28 7.50 -25.07
C ARG A 524 11.88 8.57 -24.16
N ALA A 525 12.23 8.23 -22.93
CA ALA A 525 12.90 9.17 -22.02
C ALA A 525 14.25 9.69 -22.57
N HIS A 526 14.91 8.94 -23.48
CA HIS A 526 16.22 9.31 -24.04
C HIS A 526 16.16 9.76 -25.50
N LEU A 527 15.26 9.16 -26.31
CA LEU A 527 15.14 9.39 -27.75
C LEU A 527 13.90 10.23 -28.13
N GLY A 528 13.05 10.59 -27.17
CA GLY A 528 11.77 11.25 -27.43
C GLY A 528 10.88 10.40 -28.35
N ASN A 529 10.16 11.06 -29.27
CA ASN A 529 9.27 10.38 -30.22
C ASN A 529 10.02 9.49 -31.23
N SER A 530 11.33 9.68 -31.42
CA SER A 530 12.14 8.81 -32.29
C SER A 530 12.25 7.38 -31.75
N ALA A 531 11.96 7.15 -30.46
CA ALA A 531 11.90 5.82 -29.88
C ALA A 531 10.86 4.91 -30.55
N ASP A 532 9.79 5.48 -31.11
CA ASP A 532 8.72 4.71 -31.77
C ASP A 532 9.19 4.07 -33.09
N LEU A 533 10.35 4.50 -33.62
CA LEU A 533 11.00 3.87 -34.77
C LEU A 533 11.71 2.56 -34.39
N VAL A 534 12.06 2.35 -33.12
CA VAL A 534 12.62 1.08 -32.65
C VAL A 534 11.48 0.09 -32.42
N GLN A 535 11.52 -1.04 -33.10
CA GLN A 535 10.52 -2.08 -32.89
C GLN A 535 10.88 -2.87 -31.62
N ALA A 536 10.19 -2.57 -30.51
CA ALA A 536 10.37 -3.26 -29.23
C ALA A 536 9.09 -4.00 -28.83
N ASP A 537 9.01 -5.31 -29.03
CA ASP A 537 7.78 -6.09 -28.83
C ASP A 537 8.05 -7.54 -28.43
N THR A 538 6.99 -8.31 -28.20
CA THR A 538 7.10 -9.77 -28.11
C THR A 538 7.30 -10.39 -29.50
N LEU A 539 7.88 -11.58 -29.56
CA LEU A 539 8.10 -12.26 -30.84
C LEU A 539 6.78 -12.51 -31.60
N HIS A 540 5.70 -12.85 -30.87
CA HIS A 540 4.36 -13.01 -31.43
C HIS A 540 3.83 -11.70 -32.03
N ALA A 541 4.01 -10.56 -31.35
CA ALA A 541 3.57 -9.27 -31.87
C ALA A 541 4.38 -8.86 -33.11
N ALA A 542 5.69 -9.14 -33.13
CA ALA A 542 6.53 -8.93 -34.30
C ALA A 542 6.13 -9.83 -35.49
N ALA A 543 5.81 -11.11 -35.22
CA ALA A 543 5.28 -12.04 -36.21
C ALA A 543 3.96 -11.54 -36.81
N TRP A 544 3.04 -11.12 -35.94
CA TRP A 544 1.74 -10.58 -36.35
C TRP A 544 1.88 -9.33 -37.22
N ALA A 545 2.76 -8.40 -36.85
CA ALA A 545 3.01 -7.21 -37.65
C ALA A 545 3.67 -7.51 -39.01
N SER A 546 4.41 -8.62 -39.12
CA SER A 546 5.09 -9.03 -40.34
C SER A 546 4.22 -9.85 -41.29
N LEU A 547 3.18 -10.49 -40.76
CA LEU A 547 2.27 -11.34 -41.50
C LEU A 547 0.96 -10.56 -41.77
N GLU A 548 0.74 -10.13 -43.01
CA GLU A 548 -0.55 -9.59 -43.45
C GLU A 548 -1.59 -10.73 -43.54
N ALA A 549 -2.09 -11.19 -42.39
CA ALA A 549 -2.99 -12.34 -42.31
C ALA A 549 -4.45 -11.93 -42.10
N GLU A 550 -5.34 -12.33 -43.02
CA GLU A 550 -6.81 -12.27 -42.87
C GLU A 550 -7.35 -13.38 -41.94
N ARG A 551 -6.61 -13.74 -40.89
CA ARG A 551 -6.94 -14.85 -39.97
C ARG A 551 -7.21 -14.31 -38.56
N VAL A 552 -8.01 -15.01 -37.78
CA VAL A 552 -8.25 -14.67 -36.35
C VAL A 552 -7.30 -15.46 -35.47
N LEU A 553 -6.58 -14.77 -34.57
CA LEU A 553 -5.70 -15.41 -33.57
C LEU A 553 -6.49 -15.80 -32.31
N LEU A 554 -6.43 -17.08 -31.95
CA LEU A 554 -7.11 -17.66 -30.79
C LEU A 554 -6.28 -17.51 -29.51
N ALA A 555 -6.96 -17.17 -28.41
CA ALA A 555 -6.41 -17.34 -27.07
C ALA A 555 -6.26 -18.84 -26.72
N ASP A 556 -5.41 -19.17 -25.74
CA ASP A 556 -5.10 -20.58 -25.43
C ASP A 556 -6.34 -21.41 -25.03
N ASP A 557 -7.28 -20.81 -24.31
CA ASP A 557 -8.53 -21.49 -23.94
C ASP A 557 -9.44 -21.76 -25.15
N GLU A 558 -9.48 -20.83 -26.11
CA GLU A 558 -10.23 -20.98 -27.37
C GLU A 558 -9.56 -22.03 -28.27
N ALA A 559 -8.23 -21.98 -28.39
CA ALA A 559 -7.43 -22.95 -29.12
C ALA A 559 -7.62 -24.37 -28.56
N ARG A 560 -7.65 -24.51 -27.22
CA ARG A 560 -7.94 -25.78 -26.54
C ARG A 560 -9.38 -26.26 -26.79
N ALA A 561 -10.36 -25.35 -26.87
CA ALA A 561 -11.73 -25.71 -27.23
C ALA A 561 -11.84 -26.22 -28.68
N VAL A 562 -11.11 -25.61 -29.62
CA VAL A 562 -11.03 -26.09 -31.00
C VAL A 562 -10.34 -27.45 -31.06
N PHE A 563 -9.28 -27.67 -30.28
CA PHE A 563 -8.62 -28.98 -30.15
C PHE A 563 -9.58 -30.04 -29.58
N ALA A 564 -10.35 -29.70 -28.55
CA ALA A 564 -11.36 -30.59 -27.98
C ALA A 564 -12.44 -30.98 -29.00
N ALA A 565 -12.85 -30.04 -29.86
CA ALA A 565 -13.81 -30.31 -30.92
C ALA A 565 -13.25 -31.22 -32.04
N ALA A 566 -11.94 -31.21 -32.26
CA ALA A 566 -11.26 -32.12 -33.19
C ALA A 566 -11.09 -33.53 -32.61
N HIS A 567 -11.08 -33.66 -31.28
CA HIS A 567 -10.86 -34.90 -30.53
C HIS A 567 -12.00 -35.18 -29.53
N PRO A 568 -13.22 -35.49 -30.00
CA PRO A 568 -14.37 -35.74 -29.13
C PRO A 568 -14.20 -36.93 -28.18
N GLU A 569 -13.22 -37.81 -28.45
CA GLU A 569 -12.84 -38.93 -27.60
C GLU A 569 -12.06 -38.52 -26.34
N LEU A 570 -11.48 -37.31 -26.30
CA LEU A 570 -10.67 -36.81 -25.18
C LEU A 570 -11.50 -35.90 -24.27
N SER A 571 -11.31 -36.03 -22.95
CA SER A 571 -11.95 -35.14 -21.97
C SER A 571 -11.11 -34.92 -20.72
N GLY A 572 -11.44 -33.86 -19.96
CA GLY A 572 -10.86 -33.59 -18.65
C GLY A 572 -9.33 -33.45 -18.67
N ARG A 573 -8.64 -34.22 -17.82
CA ARG A 573 -7.17 -34.20 -17.70
C ARG A 573 -6.49 -34.73 -18.97
N ALA A 574 -7.01 -35.80 -19.56
CA ALA A 574 -6.42 -36.41 -20.76
C ALA A 574 -6.38 -35.42 -21.94
N LEU A 575 -7.47 -34.66 -22.14
CA LEU A 575 -7.52 -33.60 -23.15
C LEU A 575 -6.47 -32.51 -22.91
N ARG A 576 -6.34 -32.02 -21.66
CA ARG A 576 -5.36 -30.98 -21.32
C ARG A 576 -3.93 -31.46 -21.52
N ASP A 577 -3.63 -32.68 -21.09
CA ASP A 577 -2.29 -33.27 -21.20
C ASP A 577 -1.92 -33.52 -22.67
N ALA A 578 -2.88 -33.99 -23.49
CA ALA A 578 -2.69 -34.18 -24.93
C ALA A 578 -2.47 -32.85 -25.67
N TYR A 579 -3.31 -31.84 -25.42
CA TYR A 579 -3.13 -30.50 -26.00
C TYR A 579 -1.79 -29.89 -25.61
N ALA A 580 -1.42 -29.96 -24.33
CA ALA A 580 -0.14 -29.44 -23.84
C ALA A 580 1.06 -30.21 -24.43
N ALA A 581 0.96 -31.53 -24.60
CA ALA A 581 2.00 -32.33 -25.24
C ALA A 581 2.16 -31.95 -26.73
N MET A 582 1.06 -31.78 -27.46
CA MET A 582 1.07 -31.34 -28.86
C MET A 582 1.73 -29.95 -29.01
N GLN A 583 1.27 -28.96 -28.25
CA GLN A 583 1.82 -27.60 -28.32
C GLN A 583 3.32 -27.57 -27.97
N ARG A 584 3.74 -28.35 -26.96
CA ARG A 584 5.18 -28.52 -26.65
C ARG A 584 5.95 -29.17 -27.80
N GLY A 585 5.40 -30.21 -28.41
CA GLY A 585 6.04 -30.88 -29.55
C GLY A 585 6.26 -29.94 -30.74
N ARG A 586 5.31 -29.03 -30.98
CA ARG A 586 5.41 -27.99 -32.01
C ARG A 586 6.45 -26.93 -31.68
N GLU A 587 6.39 -26.34 -30.48
CA GLU A 587 7.36 -25.34 -30.00
C GLU A 587 8.80 -25.87 -29.95
N THR A 588 8.98 -27.15 -29.63
CA THR A 588 10.28 -27.82 -29.60
C THR A 588 10.70 -28.40 -30.95
N LEU A 589 9.83 -28.33 -31.96
CA LEU A 589 10.04 -28.89 -33.29
C LEU A 589 10.28 -30.41 -33.28
N SER A 590 9.81 -31.10 -32.25
CA SER A 590 9.92 -32.55 -32.10
C SER A 590 8.71 -33.30 -32.66
N ALA A 591 7.61 -32.60 -32.92
CA ALA A 591 6.38 -33.17 -33.47
C ALA A 591 5.78 -32.24 -34.54
N LEU A 592 5.06 -32.83 -35.49
CA LEU A 592 4.25 -32.08 -36.44
C LEU A 592 2.91 -31.66 -35.81
N PRO A 593 2.25 -30.60 -36.32
CA PRO A 593 0.91 -30.24 -35.89
C PRO A 593 -0.08 -31.40 -36.05
N ASP A 594 -1.01 -31.56 -35.11
CA ASP A 594 -2.04 -32.57 -35.22
C ASP A 594 -2.91 -32.35 -36.47
N PRO A 595 -3.07 -33.34 -37.37
CA PRO A 595 -3.79 -33.16 -38.63
C PRO A 595 -5.29 -32.83 -38.44
N ALA A 596 -5.96 -33.43 -37.46
CA ALA A 596 -7.39 -33.21 -37.23
C ALA A 596 -7.63 -31.79 -36.68
N TYR A 597 -6.79 -31.37 -35.75
CA TYR A 597 -6.78 -30.01 -35.22
C TYR A 597 -6.46 -28.98 -36.30
N THR A 598 -5.45 -29.25 -37.15
CA THR A 598 -5.04 -28.36 -38.24
C THR A 598 -6.16 -28.20 -39.26
N ALA A 599 -6.76 -29.31 -39.73
CA ALA A 599 -7.90 -29.26 -40.65
C ALA A 599 -9.08 -28.48 -40.06
N ARG A 600 -9.33 -28.61 -38.76
CA ARG A 600 -10.38 -27.86 -38.06
C ARG A 600 -10.07 -26.36 -38.02
N LYS A 601 -8.84 -25.95 -37.72
CA LYS A 601 -8.41 -24.54 -37.74
C LYS A 601 -8.49 -23.94 -39.14
N GLU A 602 -8.10 -24.70 -40.17
CA GLU A 602 -8.20 -24.28 -41.57
C GLU A 602 -9.63 -23.98 -41.98
N LEU A 603 -10.57 -24.88 -41.67
CA LEU A 603 -12.01 -24.70 -41.93
C LEU A 603 -12.58 -23.45 -41.24
N LEU A 604 -12.07 -23.12 -40.06
CA LEU A 604 -12.54 -21.99 -39.25
C LEU A 604 -11.88 -20.65 -39.62
N GLY A 605 -10.83 -20.63 -40.44
CA GLY A 605 -10.13 -19.38 -40.75
C GLY A 605 -9.28 -18.85 -39.58
N VAL A 606 -8.86 -19.71 -38.64
CA VAL A 606 -8.22 -19.28 -37.38
C VAL A 606 -6.79 -19.80 -37.22
N TRP A 607 -6.01 -19.12 -36.39
CA TRP A 607 -4.66 -19.51 -35.98
C TRP A 607 -4.55 -19.54 -34.45
N ASP A 608 -3.71 -20.42 -33.91
CA ASP A 608 -3.20 -20.33 -32.55
C ASP A 608 -1.85 -19.59 -32.51
N TYR A 609 -1.32 -19.34 -31.30
CA TYR A 609 -0.04 -18.63 -31.13
C TYR A 609 1.16 -19.35 -31.76
N THR A 610 1.15 -20.68 -31.80
CA THR A 610 2.26 -21.45 -32.39
C THR A 610 2.15 -21.46 -33.92
N ASP A 611 0.94 -21.49 -34.50
CA ASP A 611 0.73 -21.31 -35.95
C ASP A 611 1.33 -19.99 -36.42
N LEU A 612 1.13 -18.92 -35.66
CA LEU A 612 1.65 -17.60 -36.01
C LEU A 612 3.18 -17.62 -36.17
N LEU A 613 3.89 -18.29 -35.26
CA LEU A 613 5.34 -18.43 -35.30
C LEU A 613 5.81 -19.39 -36.40
N GLU A 614 5.14 -20.53 -36.59
CA GLU A 614 5.46 -21.50 -37.64
C GLU A 614 5.30 -20.88 -39.05
N ASN A 615 4.21 -20.14 -39.28
CA ASN A 615 3.96 -19.45 -40.55
C ASN A 615 4.97 -18.31 -40.77
N TRP A 616 5.37 -17.59 -39.71
CA TRP A 616 6.41 -16.57 -39.85
C TRP A 616 7.76 -17.18 -40.18
N LEU A 617 8.12 -18.30 -39.55
CA LEU A 617 9.35 -19.03 -39.87
C LEU A 617 9.37 -19.48 -41.34
N GLU A 618 8.23 -19.95 -41.87
CA GLU A 618 8.13 -20.36 -43.27
C GLU A 618 8.24 -19.15 -44.24
N ALA A 619 7.63 -18.01 -43.90
CA ALA A 619 7.79 -16.78 -44.68
C ALA A 619 9.27 -16.30 -44.70
N LEU A 620 9.96 -16.38 -43.57
CA LEU A 620 11.38 -16.02 -43.46
C LEU A 620 12.30 -16.94 -44.29
N ARG A 621 11.96 -18.24 -44.40
CA ARG A 621 12.67 -19.18 -45.30
C ARG A 621 12.52 -18.84 -46.77
N GLN A 622 11.41 -18.20 -47.14
CA GLN A 622 11.14 -17.72 -48.51
C GLN A 622 11.71 -16.30 -48.75
N GLU A 623 12.71 -15.90 -47.95
CA GLU A 623 13.44 -14.63 -48.04
C GLU A 623 12.59 -13.36 -47.86
N LYS A 624 11.38 -13.47 -47.29
CA LYS A 624 10.58 -12.31 -46.87
C LYS A 624 11.08 -11.75 -45.54
N ARG A 625 12.34 -11.32 -45.51
CA ARG A 625 12.98 -10.83 -44.28
C ARG A 625 12.63 -9.37 -44.00
N PRO A 626 12.21 -9.03 -42.77
CA PRO A 626 12.14 -7.64 -42.33
C PRO A 626 13.52 -6.97 -42.41
N PRO A 627 13.60 -5.63 -42.50
CA PRO A 627 14.84 -4.89 -42.73
C PRO A 627 15.74 -4.75 -41.48
N TYR A 628 15.68 -5.70 -40.54
CA TYR A 628 16.46 -5.60 -39.30
C TYR A 628 17.94 -5.93 -39.55
N THR A 629 18.83 -5.09 -39.04
CA THR A 629 20.28 -5.33 -39.03
C THR A 629 20.79 -5.68 -37.64
N HIS A 630 20.02 -5.33 -36.60
CA HIS A 630 20.35 -5.59 -35.21
C HIS A 630 19.15 -6.24 -34.50
N VAL A 631 19.37 -7.40 -33.90
CA VAL A 631 18.36 -8.18 -33.18
C VAL A 631 18.82 -8.35 -31.74
N LEU A 632 18.18 -7.61 -30.83
CA LEU A 632 18.44 -7.64 -29.41
C LEU A 632 17.35 -8.48 -28.74
N VAL A 633 17.71 -9.44 -27.90
CA VAL A 633 16.73 -10.34 -27.27
C VAL A 633 16.92 -10.34 -25.76
N ASP A 634 15.86 -9.98 -25.05
CA ASP A 634 15.77 -10.07 -23.58
C ASP A 634 15.19 -11.42 -23.14
N GLU A 635 15.60 -11.87 -21.95
CA GLU A 635 15.26 -13.18 -21.37
C GLU A 635 15.47 -14.35 -22.34
N ALA A 636 16.60 -14.34 -23.05
CA ALA A 636 16.90 -15.33 -24.09
C ALA A 636 16.88 -16.80 -23.61
N GLN A 637 17.03 -17.05 -22.30
CA GLN A 637 16.92 -18.39 -21.71
C GLN A 637 15.51 -19.01 -21.80
N ASP A 638 14.49 -18.22 -22.09
CA ASP A 638 13.10 -18.67 -22.17
C ASP A 638 12.63 -18.94 -23.60
N LEU A 639 13.50 -18.74 -24.59
CA LEU A 639 13.19 -19.01 -25.99
C LEU A 639 13.02 -20.51 -26.24
N SER A 640 11.93 -20.86 -26.94
CA SER A 640 11.73 -22.22 -27.45
C SER A 640 12.61 -22.50 -28.68
N PRO A 641 12.85 -23.76 -29.05
CA PRO A 641 13.58 -24.11 -30.27
C PRO A 641 13.01 -23.49 -31.55
N LEU A 642 11.68 -23.39 -31.68
CA LEU A 642 11.02 -22.67 -32.77
C LEU A 642 11.42 -21.19 -32.79
N GLN A 643 11.40 -20.53 -31.63
CA GLN A 643 11.74 -19.11 -31.50
C GLN A 643 13.23 -18.85 -31.77
N TRP A 644 14.13 -19.72 -31.29
CA TRP A 644 15.56 -19.67 -31.63
C TRP A 644 15.80 -19.71 -33.14
N ARG A 645 15.08 -20.59 -33.85
CA ARG A 645 15.13 -20.65 -35.32
C ARG A 645 14.69 -19.35 -35.97
N ILE A 646 13.58 -18.76 -35.53
CA ILE A 646 13.09 -17.48 -36.03
C ILE A 646 14.14 -16.38 -35.82
N ILE A 647 14.71 -16.27 -34.62
CA ILE A 647 15.78 -15.30 -34.33
C ILE A 647 16.98 -15.53 -35.25
N GLY A 648 17.36 -16.79 -35.51
CA GLY A 648 18.43 -17.14 -36.44
C GLY A 648 18.19 -16.65 -37.88
N TYR A 649 16.95 -16.69 -38.38
CA TYR A 649 16.61 -16.18 -39.71
C TYR A 649 16.48 -14.64 -39.76
N LEU A 650 16.06 -14.01 -38.66
CA LEU A 650 16.00 -12.56 -38.54
C LEU A 650 17.40 -11.93 -38.44
N ALA A 651 18.33 -12.65 -37.83
CA ALA A 651 19.72 -12.26 -37.72
C ALA A 651 20.50 -12.46 -39.03
N ARG A 652 21.68 -11.84 -39.09
CA ARG A 652 22.68 -12.11 -40.13
C ARG A 652 23.33 -13.46 -39.88
N GLU A 653 23.79 -14.14 -40.94
CA GLU A 653 24.38 -15.49 -40.84
C GLU A 653 25.59 -15.56 -39.92
N ASP A 654 26.42 -14.50 -39.91
CA ASP A 654 27.58 -14.37 -39.03
C ASP A 654 27.23 -13.92 -37.60
N GLY A 655 25.95 -13.65 -37.32
CA GLY A 655 25.47 -13.13 -36.05
C GLY A 655 25.82 -11.66 -35.78
N SER A 656 26.36 -10.94 -36.77
CA SER A 656 26.62 -9.51 -36.61
C SER A 656 25.31 -8.75 -36.31
N GLY A 657 25.35 -7.91 -35.27
CA GLY A 657 24.17 -7.20 -34.77
C GLY A 657 23.30 -7.99 -33.78
N VAL A 658 23.62 -9.25 -33.47
CA VAL A 658 22.92 -10.05 -32.45
C VAL A 658 23.40 -9.69 -31.05
N PHE A 659 22.46 -9.40 -30.16
CA PHE A 659 22.73 -9.12 -28.75
C PHE A 659 21.71 -9.87 -27.88
N LEU A 660 22.15 -10.93 -27.24
CA LEU A 660 21.31 -11.76 -26.37
C LEU A 660 21.60 -11.35 -24.92
N ILE A 661 20.57 -11.20 -24.11
CA ILE A 661 20.73 -11.04 -22.66
C ILE A 661 19.81 -12.00 -21.93
N GLY A 662 20.34 -12.64 -20.90
CA GLY A 662 19.60 -13.67 -20.19
C GLY A 662 20.36 -14.24 -19.00
N ASP A 663 19.67 -15.11 -18.27
CA ASP A 663 20.20 -15.78 -17.08
C ASP A 663 19.77 -17.24 -17.07
N ALA A 664 20.74 -18.16 -17.17
CA ALA A 664 20.45 -19.58 -17.16
C ALA A 664 19.79 -20.03 -15.84
N ASP A 665 20.13 -19.38 -14.71
CA ASP A 665 19.56 -19.68 -13.40
C ASP A 665 18.11 -19.18 -13.24
N GLN A 666 17.62 -18.36 -14.18
CA GLN A 666 16.22 -17.90 -14.22
C GLN A 666 15.39 -18.62 -15.29
N SER A 667 15.89 -19.68 -15.93
CA SER A 667 15.10 -20.51 -16.85
C SER A 667 14.13 -21.41 -16.07
N ILE A 668 12.89 -20.93 -15.90
CA ILE A 668 11.81 -21.59 -15.11
C ILE A 668 10.60 -21.97 -15.97
N TYR A 669 10.75 -21.92 -17.29
CA TYR A 669 9.74 -22.37 -18.26
C TYR A 669 10.21 -23.63 -18.99
N GLY A 670 10.98 -24.51 -18.31
CA GLY A 670 11.57 -25.71 -18.91
C GLY A 670 10.53 -26.66 -19.48
N PHE A 671 9.31 -26.66 -18.93
CA PHE A 671 8.16 -27.34 -19.52
C PHE A 671 7.81 -26.88 -20.96
N ARG A 672 8.27 -25.71 -21.42
CA ARG A 672 8.13 -25.25 -22.82
C ARG A 672 9.24 -25.75 -23.74
N GLY A 673 10.21 -26.50 -23.20
CA GLY A 673 11.29 -27.14 -23.94
C GLY A 673 12.46 -26.23 -24.30
N SER A 674 12.76 -25.22 -23.48
CA SER A 674 13.94 -24.37 -23.63
C SER A 674 15.24 -25.16 -23.48
N ALA A 675 16.19 -24.99 -24.40
CA ALA A 675 17.54 -25.53 -24.33
C ALA A 675 18.45 -24.63 -23.45
N PRO A 676 19.58 -25.14 -22.91
CA PRO A 676 20.55 -24.32 -22.18
C PRO A 676 21.00 -23.12 -23.03
N LEU A 677 20.88 -21.91 -22.46
CA LEU A 677 21.01 -20.63 -23.18
C LEU A 677 22.29 -20.51 -24.02
N GLU A 678 23.45 -20.80 -23.43
CA GLU A 678 24.72 -20.68 -24.14
C GLU A 678 24.89 -21.74 -25.24
N GLU A 679 24.45 -22.98 -24.98
CA GLU A 679 24.52 -24.07 -25.95
C GLU A 679 23.66 -23.77 -27.19
N ALA A 680 22.42 -23.31 -26.96
CA ALA A 680 21.49 -22.91 -28.02
C ALA A 680 22.05 -21.75 -28.86
N ALA A 681 22.64 -20.74 -28.22
CA ALA A 681 23.23 -19.61 -28.92
C ALA A 681 24.50 -20.00 -29.72
N ARG A 682 25.38 -20.84 -29.15
CA ARG A 682 26.59 -21.32 -29.84
C ARG A 682 26.30 -22.26 -31.01
N ALA A 683 25.19 -22.99 -30.95
CA ALA A 683 24.74 -23.83 -32.07
C ALA A 683 24.40 -23.00 -33.32
N LEU A 684 23.90 -21.77 -33.14
CA LEU A 684 23.63 -20.83 -34.23
C LEU A 684 24.88 -20.00 -34.60
N TRP A 685 25.64 -19.55 -33.60
CA TRP A 685 26.80 -18.68 -33.80
C TRP A 685 28.04 -19.20 -33.05
N PRO A 686 28.92 -19.99 -33.70
CA PRO A 686 30.12 -20.53 -33.06
C PRO A 686 31.08 -19.44 -32.54
N GLY A 687 31.08 -18.26 -33.17
CA GLY A 687 31.87 -17.08 -32.77
C GLY A 687 31.29 -16.25 -31.63
N LEU A 688 30.26 -16.75 -30.93
CA LEU A 688 29.57 -16.04 -29.84
C LEU A 688 30.53 -15.61 -28.73
N GLN A 689 30.53 -14.30 -28.45
CA GLN A 689 31.21 -13.70 -27.31
C GLN A 689 30.29 -13.77 -26.09
N VAL A 690 30.79 -14.23 -24.95
CA VAL A 690 30.03 -14.27 -23.70
C VAL A 690 30.60 -13.24 -22.73
N VAL A 691 29.74 -12.34 -22.24
CA VAL A 691 30.09 -11.34 -21.23
C VAL A 691 29.25 -11.61 -19.98
N HIS A 692 29.91 -11.76 -18.84
CA HIS A 692 29.24 -11.98 -17.56
C HIS A 692 29.08 -10.66 -16.81
N LEU A 693 27.86 -10.37 -16.34
CA LEU A 693 27.61 -9.28 -15.40
C LEU A 693 27.56 -9.85 -13.99
N THR A 694 28.48 -9.42 -13.13
CA THR A 694 28.62 -9.96 -11.76
C THR A 694 28.16 -9.00 -10.69
N GLN A 695 28.12 -7.69 -10.99
CA GLN A 695 27.70 -6.67 -10.04
C GLN A 695 26.17 -6.59 -9.90
N ASN A 696 25.66 -6.80 -8.68
CA ASN A 696 24.24 -6.73 -8.34
C ASN A 696 23.89 -5.41 -7.64
N TYR A 697 22.88 -4.73 -8.18
CA TYR A 697 22.39 -3.44 -7.71
C TYR A 697 21.04 -3.55 -6.98
N ARG A 698 20.54 -4.76 -6.74
CA ARG A 698 19.18 -5.01 -6.24
C ARG A 698 19.15 -5.51 -4.80
N SER A 699 19.84 -6.61 -4.55
CA SER A 699 19.67 -7.46 -3.38
C SER A 699 20.81 -7.28 -2.40
N ALA A 700 20.47 -7.24 -1.11
CA ALA A 700 21.44 -7.16 -0.04
C ALA A 700 22.37 -8.39 -0.01
N PRO A 701 23.61 -8.25 0.51
CA PRO A 701 24.60 -9.33 0.52
C PRO A 701 24.10 -10.63 1.16
N GLN A 702 23.32 -10.54 2.24
CA GLN A 702 22.76 -11.70 2.95
C GLN A 702 21.79 -12.51 2.07
N ILE A 703 21.01 -11.83 1.22
CA ILE A 703 20.07 -12.48 0.29
C ILE A 703 20.84 -13.15 -0.85
N LEU A 704 21.86 -12.48 -1.40
CA LEU A 704 22.71 -13.07 -2.44
C LEU A 704 23.44 -14.33 -1.92
N ARG A 705 23.97 -14.29 -0.69
CA ARG A 705 24.58 -15.44 -0.04
C ARG A 705 23.58 -16.57 0.22
N ALA A 706 22.33 -16.25 0.55
CA ALA A 706 21.28 -17.25 0.70
C ALA A 706 20.86 -17.90 -0.64
N ALA A 707 20.96 -17.15 -1.74
CA ALA A 707 20.63 -17.62 -3.09
C ALA A 707 21.77 -18.39 -3.78
N ALA A 708 23.03 -18.11 -3.41
CA ALA A 708 24.22 -18.69 -4.05
C ALA A 708 24.23 -20.23 -4.20
N PRO A 709 23.74 -21.05 -3.23
CA PRO A 709 23.72 -22.51 -3.38
C PRO A 709 22.84 -23.01 -4.54
N PHE A 710 21.92 -22.18 -5.03
CA PHE A 710 20.94 -22.55 -6.06
C PHE A 710 21.27 -21.96 -7.44
N SER A 711 22.46 -21.36 -7.58
CA SER A 711 22.97 -20.80 -8.83
C SER A 711 24.09 -21.65 -9.38
N CYS A 712 24.13 -21.86 -10.69
CA CYS A 712 25.25 -22.49 -11.38
C CYS A 712 26.34 -21.49 -11.80
N HIS A 713 26.15 -20.20 -11.56
CA HIS A 713 27.05 -19.11 -11.90
C HIS A 713 27.84 -18.59 -10.69
N PRO A 714 28.94 -17.84 -10.92
CA PRO A 714 29.68 -17.17 -9.85
C PRO A 714 28.78 -16.28 -8.99
N MET A 715 29.05 -16.24 -7.68
CA MET A 715 28.27 -15.44 -6.74
C MET A 715 28.29 -13.96 -7.13
N LEU A 716 27.09 -13.40 -7.28
CA LEU A 716 26.89 -11.98 -7.57
C LEU A 716 27.49 -11.10 -6.47
N GLN A 717 28.14 -10.02 -6.88
CA GLN A 717 28.81 -9.06 -6.01
C GLN A 717 27.87 -7.88 -5.74
N PRO A 718 27.39 -7.69 -4.49
CA PRO A 718 26.51 -6.56 -4.18
C PRO A 718 27.29 -5.25 -4.30
N VAL A 719 26.72 -4.29 -5.04
CA VAL A 719 27.26 -2.92 -5.15
C VAL A 719 26.90 -2.11 -3.90
N PHE A 720 25.73 -2.38 -3.32
CA PHE A 720 25.27 -1.70 -2.12
C PHE A 720 25.45 -2.57 -0.88
N HIS A 721 26.07 -2.01 0.17
CA HIS A 721 26.29 -2.69 1.46
C HIS A 721 25.16 -2.47 2.45
N HIS A 722 23.91 -2.53 1.99
CA HIS A 722 22.78 -2.50 2.91
C HIS A 722 22.70 -3.80 3.69
N VAL A 723 22.44 -3.73 5.00
CA VAL A 723 22.22 -4.92 5.82
C VAL A 723 20.86 -5.52 5.45
N GLY A 724 20.89 -6.66 4.76
CA GLY A 724 19.73 -7.48 4.47
C GLY A 724 19.38 -8.42 5.62
N GLU A 725 18.15 -8.93 5.59
CA GLU A 725 17.68 -9.89 6.57
C GLU A 725 17.03 -11.10 5.90
N VAL A 726 17.52 -12.30 6.24
CA VAL A 726 16.90 -13.57 5.86
C VAL A 726 16.31 -14.21 7.11
N ARG A 727 14.99 -14.40 7.13
CA ARG A 727 14.26 -14.98 8.25
C ARG A 727 13.71 -16.35 7.89
N LEU A 728 13.78 -17.29 8.82
CA LEU A 728 13.19 -18.61 8.68
C LEU A 728 12.21 -18.89 9.81
N GLY A 729 10.96 -19.21 9.46
CA GLY A 729 9.89 -19.56 10.39
C GLY A 729 9.36 -20.96 10.12
N SER A 730 9.02 -21.69 11.19
CA SER A 730 8.37 -23.00 11.10
C SER A 730 7.14 -23.02 12.01
N PHE A 731 6.00 -23.42 11.47
CA PHE A 731 4.70 -23.39 12.14
C PHE A 731 4.11 -24.79 12.28
N ALA A 732 3.25 -24.98 13.28
CA ALA A 732 2.57 -26.27 13.44
C ALA A 732 1.52 -26.49 12.34
N HIS A 733 0.78 -25.44 11.98
CA HIS A 733 -0.33 -25.52 11.02
C HIS A 733 -0.28 -24.37 9.99
N ALA A 734 -0.76 -24.63 8.78
CA ALA A 734 -0.76 -23.68 7.67
C ALA A 734 -1.56 -22.40 7.96
N GLU A 735 -2.62 -22.50 8.76
CA GLU A 735 -3.42 -21.35 9.20
C GLU A 735 -2.61 -20.42 10.14
N GLN A 736 -1.73 -20.99 10.96
CA GLN A 736 -0.85 -20.20 11.83
C GLN A 736 0.23 -19.49 11.01
N GLU A 737 0.83 -20.17 10.03
CA GLU A 737 1.76 -19.58 9.07
C GLU A 737 1.10 -18.37 8.37
N ALA A 738 -0.08 -18.56 7.78
CA ALA A 738 -0.81 -17.51 7.07
C ALA A 738 -1.13 -16.30 7.96
N ARG A 739 -1.66 -16.53 9.18
CA ARG A 739 -1.93 -15.46 10.16
C ARG A 739 -0.68 -14.72 10.60
N TRP A 740 0.42 -15.44 10.81
CA TRP A 740 1.69 -14.82 11.18
C TRP A 740 2.24 -13.94 10.05
N ILE A 741 2.17 -14.41 8.79
CA ILE A 741 2.55 -13.60 7.63
C ILE A 741 1.69 -12.34 7.55
N ALA A 742 0.36 -12.49 7.63
CA ALA A 742 -0.57 -11.37 7.53
C ALA A 742 -0.37 -10.32 8.62
N THR A 743 -0.24 -10.75 9.88
CA THR A 743 0.02 -9.84 11.02
C THR A 743 1.40 -9.19 10.93
N THR A 744 2.41 -9.89 10.42
CA THR A 744 3.75 -9.33 10.19
C THR A 744 3.72 -8.27 9.09
N ILE A 745 3.03 -8.53 7.98
CA ILE A 745 2.87 -7.56 6.89
C ILE A 745 2.07 -6.35 7.35
N ALA A 746 0.95 -6.56 8.06
CA ALA A 746 0.15 -5.49 8.65
C ALA A 746 0.99 -4.62 9.59
N ALA A 747 1.84 -5.22 10.42
CA ALA A 747 2.75 -4.50 11.30
C ALA A 747 3.85 -3.77 10.51
N MET A 748 4.35 -4.31 9.40
CA MET A 748 5.37 -3.65 8.57
C MET A 748 4.80 -2.42 7.85
N VAL A 749 3.60 -2.53 7.27
CA VAL A 749 2.99 -1.47 6.45
C VAL A 749 2.22 -0.47 7.33
N GLY A 750 1.40 -0.95 8.26
CA GLY A 750 0.50 -0.15 9.10
C GLY A 750 1.17 0.57 10.28
N GLN A 751 2.50 0.65 10.34
CA GLN A 751 3.21 1.55 11.24
C GLN A 751 3.03 3.00 10.81
N SER A 752 1.83 3.53 11.05
CA SER A 752 1.41 4.91 10.84
C SER A 752 0.62 5.30 12.11
N GLY A 753 1.22 6.10 12.99
CA GLY A 753 0.62 6.54 14.26
C GLY A 753 1.04 5.73 15.51
N HIS A 754 1.55 6.43 16.53
CA HIS A 754 1.87 6.06 17.93
C HIS A 754 2.59 4.73 18.28
N TRP A 755 2.75 3.75 17.38
CA TRP A 755 3.24 2.39 17.68
C TRP A 755 4.66 2.11 17.17
N GLN A 756 5.31 3.05 16.48
CA GLN A 756 6.75 2.99 16.19
C GLN A 756 7.64 3.10 17.44
N MET A 757 7.02 3.24 18.63
CA MET A 757 7.62 3.75 19.85
C MET A 757 8.58 2.82 20.61
N ASP A 758 8.56 1.50 20.35
CA ASP A 758 9.31 0.54 21.19
C ASP A 758 10.40 -0.26 20.42
N GLY A 759 10.61 0.03 19.12
CA GLY A 759 11.63 -0.64 18.31
C GLY A 759 12.82 0.28 17.96
N LYS A 760 14.02 -0.04 18.46
CA LYS A 760 15.27 0.74 18.28
C LYS A 760 15.86 0.76 16.85
N SER A 761 15.04 0.79 15.81
CA SER A 761 15.51 1.05 14.45
C SER A 761 14.40 1.75 13.68
N ALA A 762 14.70 2.93 13.14
CA ALA A 762 13.89 3.53 12.08
C ALA A 762 13.88 2.55 10.91
N ALA A 763 12.86 1.69 10.84
CA ALA A 763 12.66 0.81 9.71
C ALA A 763 12.29 1.67 8.51
N GLU A 764 12.92 1.44 7.36
CA GLU A 764 12.56 2.11 6.10
C GLU A 764 11.03 2.02 5.89
N PRO A 765 10.35 3.13 5.55
CA PRO A 765 8.92 3.11 5.29
C PRO A 765 8.63 2.19 4.10
N LEU A 766 7.66 1.30 4.27
CA LEU A 766 7.21 0.40 3.22
C LEU A 766 5.81 0.78 2.76
N ALA A 767 5.63 0.91 1.46
CA ALA A 767 4.31 0.89 0.85
C ALA A 767 3.78 -0.54 0.76
N LEU A 768 2.49 -0.69 0.41
CA LEU A 768 1.87 -2.00 0.24
C LEU A 768 2.57 -2.82 -0.87
N GLU A 769 2.90 -2.18 -1.99
CA GLU A 769 3.56 -2.82 -3.13
C GLU A 769 5.05 -3.17 -2.88
N ASP A 770 5.65 -2.65 -1.81
CA ASP A 770 7.03 -2.99 -1.44
C ASP A 770 7.15 -4.37 -0.80
N VAL A 771 6.01 -4.98 -0.45
CA VAL A 771 5.92 -6.29 0.21
C VAL A 771 5.15 -7.25 -0.67
N ALA A 772 5.73 -8.39 -1.01
CA ALA A 772 5.07 -9.43 -1.81
C ALA A 772 5.07 -10.79 -1.11
N VAL A 773 4.07 -11.61 -1.42
CA VAL A 773 4.00 -13.01 -1.02
C VAL A 773 4.03 -13.90 -2.26
N LEU A 774 5.01 -14.79 -2.33
CA LEU A 774 5.28 -15.64 -3.49
C LEU A 774 5.01 -17.11 -3.14
N VAL A 775 4.05 -17.71 -3.82
CA VAL A 775 3.71 -19.14 -3.65
C VAL A 775 4.11 -19.96 -4.87
N ARG A 776 4.34 -21.27 -4.70
CA ARG A 776 4.66 -22.15 -5.84
C ARG A 776 3.48 -22.35 -6.80
N ALA A 777 2.24 -22.41 -6.29
CA ALA A 777 1.04 -22.71 -7.05
C ALA A 777 -0.16 -21.86 -6.59
N GLN A 778 -1.07 -21.54 -7.51
CA GLN A 778 -2.28 -20.74 -7.21
C GLN A 778 -3.18 -21.38 -6.15
N SER A 779 -3.22 -22.72 -6.09
CA SER A 779 -3.99 -23.46 -5.09
C SER A 779 -3.55 -23.22 -3.64
N LEU A 780 -2.35 -22.67 -3.43
CA LEU A 780 -1.79 -22.34 -2.11
C LEU A 780 -2.10 -20.90 -1.66
N MET A 781 -2.64 -20.06 -2.55
CA MET A 781 -2.97 -18.65 -2.26
C MET A 781 -4.12 -18.45 -1.25
N PRO A 782 -5.23 -19.22 -1.27
CA PRO A 782 -6.42 -18.90 -0.49
C PRO A 782 -6.19 -18.70 1.02
N PRO A 783 -5.47 -19.59 1.75
CA PRO A 783 -5.26 -19.39 3.18
C PRO A 783 -4.51 -18.09 3.51
N VAL A 784 -3.51 -17.74 2.70
CA VAL A 784 -2.70 -16.52 2.86
C VAL A 784 -3.54 -15.28 2.55
N GLU A 785 -4.32 -15.32 1.47
CA GLU A 785 -5.19 -14.22 1.09
C GLU A 785 -6.26 -13.95 2.15
N THR A 786 -6.93 -14.99 2.64
CA THR A 786 -7.92 -14.87 3.73
C THR A 786 -7.29 -14.22 4.95
N ALA A 787 -6.11 -14.70 5.38
CA ALA A 787 -5.41 -14.12 6.51
C ALA A 787 -5.02 -12.65 6.30
N LEU A 788 -4.56 -12.27 5.09
CA LEU A 788 -4.23 -10.88 4.75
C LEU A 788 -5.47 -9.98 4.82
N ARG A 789 -6.58 -10.43 4.25
CA ARG A 789 -7.87 -9.72 4.30
C ARG A 789 -8.35 -9.57 5.74
N GLU A 790 -8.30 -10.63 6.55
CA GLU A 790 -8.64 -10.61 7.98
C GLU A 790 -7.76 -9.64 8.78
N ALA A 791 -6.47 -9.52 8.42
CA ALA A 791 -5.55 -8.60 9.07
C ALA A 791 -5.68 -7.13 8.59
N GLY A 792 -6.59 -6.86 7.64
CA GLY A 792 -6.82 -5.53 7.07
C GLY A 792 -5.80 -5.09 6.05
N VAL A 793 -5.05 -6.02 5.47
CA VAL A 793 -4.03 -5.73 4.46
C VAL A 793 -4.65 -5.86 3.07
N PRO A 794 -4.71 -4.77 2.27
CA PRO A 794 -5.13 -4.86 0.88
C PRO A 794 -4.22 -5.82 0.11
N VAL A 795 -4.82 -6.86 -0.48
CA VAL A 795 -4.12 -7.89 -1.25
C VAL A 795 -4.65 -7.93 -2.67
N TYR A 796 -3.75 -8.11 -3.64
CA TYR A 796 -4.07 -8.29 -5.04
C TYR A 796 -3.53 -9.64 -5.50
N ARG A 797 -4.40 -10.41 -6.15
CA ARG A 797 -4.00 -11.54 -6.99
C ARG A 797 -3.93 -11.03 -8.42
N ALA A 798 -2.97 -11.50 -9.20
CA ALA A 798 -3.00 -11.31 -10.64
C ALA A 798 -4.22 -12.03 -11.23
N GLU A 799 -5.37 -11.35 -11.22
CA GLU A 799 -6.58 -11.74 -11.90
C GLU A 799 -6.45 -11.43 -13.40
N GLY A 800 -7.22 -12.16 -14.20
CA GLY A 800 -7.28 -11.93 -15.65
C GLY A 800 -7.72 -10.51 -15.97
N GLU A 801 -7.50 -10.07 -17.21
CA GLU A 801 -8.02 -8.77 -17.64
C GLU A 801 -9.55 -8.73 -17.49
N PRO A 802 -10.14 -7.58 -17.13
CA PRO A 802 -11.59 -7.43 -17.02
C PRO A 802 -12.29 -7.90 -18.29
N MET A 803 -13.51 -8.42 -18.17
CA MET A 803 -14.23 -8.96 -19.34
C MET A 803 -14.34 -7.96 -20.49
N TRP A 804 -14.46 -6.65 -20.21
CA TRP A 804 -14.59 -5.60 -21.23
C TRP A 804 -13.31 -5.34 -22.03
N ASN A 805 -12.16 -5.90 -21.61
CA ASN A 805 -10.96 -5.89 -22.43
C ASN A 805 -10.90 -7.07 -23.41
N HIS A 806 -11.74 -8.10 -23.23
CA HIS A 806 -11.78 -9.25 -24.12
C HIS A 806 -12.18 -8.80 -25.54
N PRO A 807 -11.41 -9.15 -26.60
CA PRO A 807 -11.65 -8.66 -27.96
C PRO A 807 -13.09 -8.91 -28.45
N GLY A 808 -13.62 -10.11 -28.21
CA GLY A 808 -15.01 -10.44 -28.54
C GLY A 808 -16.05 -9.60 -27.78
N VAL A 809 -15.81 -9.31 -26.49
CA VAL A 809 -16.72 -8.48 -25.67
C VAL A 809 -16.68 -7.03 -26.15
N ARG A 810 -15.48 -6.48 -26.45
CA ARG A 810 -15.33 -5.14 -27.02
C ARG A 810 -16.11 -5.01 -28.32
N MET A 811 -15.99 -5.98 -29.21
CA MET A 811 -16.71 -5.96 -30.48
C MET A 811 -18.23 -5.95 -30.29
N VAL A 812 -18.76 -6.74 -29.35
CA VAL A 812 -20.19 -6.73 -29.01
C VAL A 812 -20.62 -5.38 -28.42
N LEU A 813 -19.83 -4.83 -27.48
CA LEU A 813 -20.10 -3.53 -26.87
C LEU A 813 -20.07 -2.38 -27.89
N ASP A 814 -19.08 -2.36 -28.78
CA ASP A 814 -18.94 -1.34 -29.82
C ASP A 814 -20.06 -1.46 -30.86
N THR A 815 -20.47 -2.68 -31.23
CA THR A 815 -21.62 -2.93 -32.10
C THR A 815 -22.92 -2.42 -31.47
N ALA A 816 -23.13 -2.69 -30.18
CA ALA A 816 -24.29 -2.18 -29.46
C ALA A 816 -24.28 -0.65 -29.37
N ARG A 817 -23.13 -0.01 -29.13
CA ARG A 817 -22.99 1.46 -29.13
C ARG A 817 -23.35 2.07 -30.48
N GLN A 818 -22.80 1.51 -31.57
CA GLN A 818 -23.06 2.01 -32.93
C GLN A 818 -24.53 1.85 -33.31
N ALA A 819 -25.15 0.73 -32.94
CA ALA A 819 -26.58 0.51 -33.17
C ALA A 819 -27.44 1.50 -32.37
N LEU A 820 -27.11 1.78 -31.11
CA LEU A 820 -27.81 2.78 -30.29
C LEU A 820 -27.61 4.22 -30.80
N ALA A 821 -26.44 4.52 -31.37
CA ALA A 821 -26.15 5.82 -31.98
C ALA A 821 -26.81 6.00 -33.36
N GLY A 822 -27.43 4.95 -33.92
CA GLY A 822 -27.98 4.96 -35.28
C GLY A 822 -26.92 4.91 -36.38
N GLU A 823 -25.66 4.62 -36.03
CA GLU A 823 -24.52 4.50 -36.96
C GLU A 823 -24.44 3.12 -37.63
N LEU A 824 -25.13 2.13 -37.07
CA LEU A 824 -25.20 0.77 -37.58
C LEU A 824 -26.67 0.33 -37.72
N GLU A 825 -27.07 -0.04 -38.93
CA GLU A 825 -28.39 -0.63 -39.17
C GLU A 825 -28.46 -2.05 -38.59
N MET A 826 -29.18 -2.19 -37.49
CA MET A 826 -29.45 -3.46 -36.82
C MET A 826 -30.92 -3.52 -36.42
N ASP A 827 -31.54 -4.69 -36.55
CA ASP A 827 -32.94 -4.83 -36.19
C ASP A 827 -33.14 -4.68 -34.68
N ALA A 828 -34.26 -4.04 -34.30
CA ALA A 828 -34.56 -3.75 -32.90
C ALA A 828 -34.70 -5.02 -32.04
N GLY A 829 -35.06 -6.16 -32.64
CA GLY A 829 -35.17 -7.46 -31.96
C GLY A 829 -33.81 -8.02 -31.56
N THR A 830 -32.81 -7.89 -32.43
CA THR A 830 -31.42 -8.30 -32.17
C THR A 830 -30.80 -7.45 -31.06
N LEU A 831 -31.00 -6.13 -31.07
CA LEU A 831 -30.50 -5.27 -30.01
C LEU A 831 -31.19 -5.59 -28.67
N ALA A 832 -32.52 -5.74 -28.66
CA ALA A 832 -33.29 -6.09 -27.47
C ALA A 832 -32.93 -7.48 -26.91
N GLY A 833 -32.54 -8.42 -27.78
CA GLY A 833 -32.09 -9.77 -27.43
C GLY A 833 -30.77 -9.83 -26.66
N GLY A 834 -30.09 -8.68 -26.48
CA GLY A 834 -28.90 -8.56 -25.65
C GLY A 834 -27.64 -9.18 -26.26
N PRO A 835 -26.57 -9.36 -25.45
CA PRO A 835 -25.27 -9.83 -25.94
C PRO A 835 -25.34 -11.12 -26.78
N PRO A 836 -26.12 -12.16 -26.42
CA PRO A 836 -26.20 -13.38 -27.23
C PRO A 836 -26.79 -13.16 -28.64
N ALA A 837 -27.74 -12.24 -28.79
CA ALA A 837 -28.35 -11.94 -30.09
C ALA A 837 -27.41 -11.12 -30.97
N VAL A 838 -26.72 -10.13 -30.39
CA VAL A 838 -25.68 -9.35 -31.08
C VAL A 838 -24.52 -10.25 -31.53
N VAL A 839 -24.13 -11.21 -30.68
CA VAL A 839 -23.15 -12.26 -31.00
C VAL A 839 -23.59 -13.07 -32.22
N HIS A 840 -24.85 -13.53 -32.24
CA HIS A 840 -25.39 -14.31 -33.34
C HIS A 840 -25.46 -13.50 -34.65
N TRP A 841 -25.84 -12.22 -34.56
CA TRP A 841 -25.85 -11.30 -35.68
C TRP A 841 -24.43 -11.07 -36.24
N LEU A 842 -23.45 -10.81 -35.38
CA LEU A 842 -22.05 -10.65 -35.78
C LEU A 842 -21.51 -11.91 -36.47
N HIS A 843 -21.90 -13.09 -35.99
CA HIS A 843 -21.56 -14.36 -36.63
C HIS A 843 -22.19 -14.49 -38.02
N ALA A 844 -23.47 -14.17 -38.17
CA ALA A 844 -24.16 -14.22 -39.47
C ALA A 844 -23.53 -13.29 -40.52
N GLN A 845 -22.91 -12.19 -40.06
CA GLN A 845 -22.17 -11.24 -40.90
C GLN A 845 -20.71 -11.66 -41.17
N GLY A 846 -20.26 -12.81 -40.66
CA GLY A 846 -18.86 -13.24 -40.77
C GLY A 846 -17.87 -12.39 -39.98
N ARG A 847 -18.37 -11.55 -39.05
CA ARG A 847 -17.56 -10.62 -38.25
C ARG A 847 -17.08 -11.23 -36.94
N MET A 848 -17.52 -12.46 -36.59
CA MET A 848 -17.10 -13.15 -35.36
C MET A 848 -17.13 -14.69 -35.50
N PRO A 849 -16.18 -15.44 -34.90
CA PRO A 849 -16.16 -16.90 -34.92
C PRO A 849 -17.33 -17.55 -34.12
N GLN A 850 -17.66 -18.79 -34.47
CA GLN A 850 -18.77 -19.57 -33.88
C GLN A 850 -18.53 -19.97 -32.40
N ALA A 851 -17.30 -19.87 -31.90
CA ALA A 851 -16.93 -20.12 -30.51
C ALA A 851 -17.07 -18.86 -29.65
N SER A 852 -18.30 -18.36 -29.49
CA SER A 852 -18.60 -17.15 -28.70
C SER A 852 -18.99 -17.43 -27.24
N GLN A 853 -18.82 -18.67 -26.76
CA GLN A 853 -19.06 -19.04 -25.36
C GLN A 853 -17.75 -18.97 -24.59
N SER A 854 -17.33 -17.76 -24.25
CA SER A 854 -16.23 -17.52 -23.31
C SER A 854 -16.78 -17.03 -21.97
N SER A 855 -16.07 -17.32 -20.88
CA SER A 855 -16.44 -16.84 -19.54
C SER A 855 -16.67 -15.31 -19.49
N PRO A 856 -15.85 -14.46 -20.17
CA PRO A 856 -16.14 -13.02 -20.31
C PRO A 856 -17.47 -12.70 -21.02
N MET A 857 -17.85 -13.48 -22.04
CA MET A 857 -19.10 -13.27 -22.77
C MET A 857 -20.33 -13.68 -21.93
N GLU A 858 -20.19 -14.73 -21.13
CA GLU A 858 -21.22 -15.15 -20.16
C GLU A 858 -21.41 -14.10 -19.06
N GLU A 859 -20.32 -13.51 -18.57
CA GLU A 859 -20.37 -12.39 -17.64
C GLU A 859 -21.07 -11.18 -18.26
N LEU A 860 -20.73 -10.79 -19.50
CA LEU A 860 -21.40 -9.69 -20.20
C LEU A 860 -22.91 -9.95 -20.31
N ALA A 861 -23.30 -11.17 -20.68
CA ALA A 861 -24.70 -11.56 -20.77
C ALA A 861 -25.42 -11.53 -19.41
N ALA A 862 -24.75 -11.91 -18.32
CA ALA A 862 -25.30 -11.79 -16.97
C ALA A 862 -25.52 -10.34 -16.56
N ARG A 863 -24.53 -9.47 -16.78
CA ARG A 863 -24.63 -8.04 -16.47
C ARG A 863 -25.71 -7.34 -17.29
N TYR A 864 -25.88 -7.70 -18.55
CA TYR A 864 -26.99 -7.18 -19.36
C TYR A 864 -28.35 -7.54 -18.77
N ARG A 865 -28.53 -8.80 -18.30
CA ARG A 865 -29.78 -9.23 -17.66
C ARG A 865 -30.06 -8.44 -16.38
N GLU A 866 -29.04 -8.14 -15.59
CA GLU A 866 -29.18 -7.32 -14.38
C GLU A 866 -29.47 -5.85 -14.71
N ALA A 867 -28.81 -5.28 -15.71
CA ALA A 867 -29.01 -3.89 -16.14
C ALA A 867 -30.38 -3.67 -16.80
N GLY A 868 -30.89 -4.68 -17.50
CA GLY A 868 -32.19 -4.68 -18.19
C GLY A 868 -32.23 -3.89 -19.51
N SER A 869 -31.20 -3.09 -19.83
CA SER A 869 -31.05 -2.42 -21.13
C SER A 869 -29.58 -2.14 -21.45
N TRP A 870 -29.29 -1.88 -22.73
CA TRP A 870 -27.93 -1.56 -23.16
C TRP A 870 -27.44 -0.20 -22.64
N GLU A 871 -28.30 0.82 -22.57
CA GLU A 871 -27.93 2.15 -22.09
C GLU A 871 -27.53 2.11 -20.61
N ARG A 872 -28.27 1.36 -19.80
CA ARG A 872 -27.94 1.13 -18.38
C ARG A 872 -26.65 0.35 -18.24
N LEU A 873 -26.50 -0.75 -19.00
CA LEU A 873 -25.28 -1.56 -18.98
C LEU A 873 -24.06 -0.71 -19.38
N LEU A 874 -24.14 0.06 -20.46
CA LEU A 874 -23.04 0.88 -20.94
C LEU A 874 -22.66 1.97 -19.93
N SER A 875 -23.64 2.60 -19.29
CA SER A 875 -23.39 3.59 -18.23
C SER A 875 -22.74 2.96 -17.00
N GLN A 876 -23.21 1.78 -16.57
CA GLN A 876 -22.61 1.00 -15.48
C GLN A 876 -21.18 0.58 -15.82
N LEU A 877 -20.94 0.07 -17.04
CA LEU A 877 -19.61 -0.32 -17.50
C LEU A 877 -18.67 0.88 -17.59
N GLN A 878 -19.14 2.05 -17.99
CA GLN A 878 -18.33 3.27 -18.03
C GLN A 878 -17.90 3.70 -16.61
N LEU A 879 -18.82 3.64 -15.65
CA LEU A 879 -18.52 3.86 -14.23
C LEU A 879 -17.54 2.81 -13.71
N ASP A 880 -17.76 1.53 -14.02
CA ASP A 880 -16.86 0.44 -13.64
C ASP A 880 -15.47 0.60 -14.25
N MET A 881 -15.36 1.05 -15.50
CA MET A 881 -14.08 1.32 -16.16
C MET A 881 -13.32 2.48 -15.50
N ALA A 882 -14.01 3.57 -15.18
CA ALA A 882 -13.43 4.71 -14.47
C ALA A 882 -12.96 4.30 -13.06
N ASN A 883 -13.81 3.58 -12.33
CA ASN A 883 -13.49 3.04 -11.01
C ASN A 883 -12.35 2.02 -11.09
N HIS A 884 -12.31 1.16 -12.12
CA HIS A 884 -11.29 0.14 -12.30
C HIS A 884 -9.89 0.74 -12.55
N ALA A 885 -9.79 1.90 -13.18
CA ALA A 885 -8.51 2.61 -13.30
C ALA A 885 -7.95 2.99 -11.92
N VAL A 886 -8.79 3.58 -11.07
CA VAL A 886 -8.42 3.93 -9.68
C VAL A 886 -8.15 2.66 -8.85
N PHE A 887 -8.96 1.62 -9.01
CA PHE A 887 -8.77 0.35 -8.28
C PHE A 887 -7.50 -0.41 -8.67
N ARG A 888 -7.03 -0.28 -9.92
CA ARG A 888 -5.71 -0.78 -10.35
C ARG A 888 -4.57 0.11 -9.89
N ALA A 889 -4.77 1.41 -9.83
CA ALA A 889 -3.78 2.35 -9.30
C ALA A 889 -3.58 2.18 -7.78
N ALA A 890 -4.63 1.77 -7.07
CA ALA A 890 -4.55 1.51 -5.64
C ALA A 890 -3.53 0.41 -5.32
N GLN A 891 -2.55 0.76 -4.49
CA GLN A 891 -1.47 -0.13 -4.11
C GLN A 891 -1.98 -1.26 -3.22
N LYS A 892 -1.50 -2.47 -3.47
CA LYS A 892 -1.90 -3.68 -2.74
C LYS A 892 -0.68 -4.57 -2.58
N VAL A 893 -0.69 -5.42 -1.57
CA VAL A 893 0.31 -6.48 -1.39
C VAL A 893 0.13 -7.51 -2.51
N PRO A 894 1.13 -7.74 -3.38
CA PRO A 894 1.02 -8.72 -4.45
C PRO A 894 1.12 -10.14 -3.86
N LEU A 895 0.09 -10.95 -4.11
CA LEU A 895 0.10 -12.40 -3.88
C LEU A 895 0.24 -13.09 -5.24
N LEU A 896 1.46 -13.53 -5.54
CA LEU A 896 1.86 -14.01 -6.87
C LEU A 896 2.36 -15.45 -6.81
N THR A 897 2.29 -16.15 -7.94
CA THR A 897 3.11 -17.36 -8.10
C THR A 897 4.57 -16.94 -8.29
N ILE A 898 5.53 -17.79 -7.95
CA ILE A 898 6.95 -17.51 -8.19
C ILE A 898 7.20 -17.23 -9.68
N HIS A 899 6.53 -17.96 -10.58
CA HIS A 899 6.56 -17.71 -12.02
C HIS A 899 6.03 -16.31 -12.37
N GLY A 900 4.90 -15.91 -11.80
CA GLY A 900 4.31 -14.59 -12.02
C GLY A 900 5.15 -13.43 -11.45
N ALA A 901 6.07 -13.71 -10.53
CA ALA A 901 7.00 -12.74 -9.97
C ALA A 901 8.30 -12.56 -10.76
N LYS A 902 8.53 -13.39 -11.79
CA LYS A 902 9.71 -13.25 -12.65
C LYS A 902 9.76 -11.86 -13.30
N GLY A 903 10.95 -11.26 -13.32
CA GLY A 903 11.15 -9.88 -13.76
C GLY A 903 10.79 -8.80 -12.72
N LEU A 904 9.97 -9.11 -11.71
CA LEU A 904 9.63 -8.16 -10.64
C LEU A 904 10.70 -8.11 -9.54
N GLU A 905 10.57 -7.16 -8.63
CA GLU A 905 11.43 -6.98 -7.46
C GLU A 905 10.67 -6.24 -6.35
N PHE A 906 10.93 -6.61 -5.09
CA PHE A 906 10.23 -6.08 -3.92
C PHE A 906 11.21 -5.78 -2.80
N HIS A 907 10.93 -4.80 -1.94
CA HIS A 907 11.75 -4.56 -0.76
C HIS A 907 11.76 -5.79 0.15
N THR A 908 10.57 -6.33 0.45
CA THR A 908 10.34 -7.51 1.30
C THR A 908 9.61 -8.60 0.53
N VAL A 909 10.10 -9.85 0.62
CA VAL A 909 9.45 -11.02 0.01
C VAL A 909 9.20 -12.08 1.07
N PHE A 910 7.96 -12.57 1.12
CA PHE A 910 7.57 -13.77 1.87
C PHE A 910 7.42 -14.94 0.91
N VAL A 911 8.02 -16.08 1.24
CA VAL A 911 7.89 -17.33 0.50
C VAL A 911 7.38 -18.41 1.46
N PRO A 912 6.05 -18.59 1.55
CA PRO A 912 5.46 -19.64 2.39
C PRO A 912 5.40 -20.98 1.68
N CYS A 913 4.90 -21.98 2.40
CA CYS A 913 4.70 -23.34 1.88
C CYS A 913 6.01 -24.01 1.43
N LEU A 914 7.13 -23.73 2.10
CA LEU A 914 8.42 -24.36 1.85
C LEU A 914 8.48 -25.74 2.49
N GLU A 915 7.71 -26.66 1.91
CA GLU A 915 7.60 -28.05 2.31
C GLU A 915 7.96 -28.98 1.16
N ASP A 916 8.56 -30.13 1.49
CA ASP A 916 8.88 -31.18 0.52
C ASP A 916 7.59 -31.71 -0.14
N GLY A 917 7.57 -31.77 -1.47
CA GLY A 917 6.39 -32.09 -2.27
C GLY A 917 5.58 -30.88 -2.74
N LEU A 918 5.84 -29.69 -2.17
CA LEU A 918 5.31 -28.42 -2.68
C LEU A 918 6.41 -27.57 -3.32
N LEU A 919 7.53 -27.34 -2.64
CA LEU A 919 8.72 -26.71 -3.22
C LEU A 919 9.95 -27.35 -2.55
N PRO A 920 10.59 -28.35 -3.19
CA PRO A 920 10.40 -28.80 -4.57
C PRO A 920 9.07 -29.54 -4.81
N TRP A 921 8.44 -29.27 -5.96
CA TRP A 921 7.27 -30.00 -6.43
C TRP A 921 7.64 -31.43 -6.85
N ALA A 922 6.93 -32.44 -6.31
CA ALA A 922 7.32 -33.84 -6.44
C ALA A 922 7.36 -34.38 -7.89
N GLU A 923 6.55 -33.82 -8.79
CA GLU A 923 6.46 -34.25 -10.20
C GLU A 923 7.40 -33.47 -11.13
N SER A 924 8.18 -32.52 -10.60
CA SER A 924 9.06 -31.64 -11.38
C SER A 924 10.54 -32.02 -11.20
N PRO A 925 11.38 -31.84 -12.24
CA PRO A 925 12.83 -31.99 -12.11
C PRO A 925 13.40 -31.10 -11.01
N GLU A 926 14.28 -31.66 -10.17
CA GLU A 926 14.84 -30.95 -9.02
C GLU A 926 15.66 -29.72 -9.43
N ASP A 927 16.37 -29.79 -10.56
CA ASP A 927 17.15 -28.67 -11.10
C ASP A 927 16.26 -27.49 -11.51
N GLU A 928 15.08 -27.75 -12.07
CA GLU A 928 14.09 -26.71 -12.39
C GLU A 928 13.50 -26.10 -11.12
N GLU A 929 13.17 -26.92 -10.12
CA GLU A 929 12.67 -26.44 -8.82
C GLU A 929 13.73 -25.65 -8.04
N MET A 930 15.02 -25.97 -8.18
CA MET A 930 16.12 -25.15 -7.65
C MET A 930 16.16 -23.77 -8.31
N ARG A 931 16.01 -23.68 -9.64
CA ARG A 931 15.92 -22.40 -10.36
C ARG A 931 14.68 -21.59 -9.94
N ILE A 932 13.54 -22.25 -9.74
CA ILE A 932 12.32 -21.61 -9.20
C ILE A 932 12.59 -21.04 -7.81
N PHE A 933 13.24 -21.79 -6.92
CA PHE A 933 13.59 -21.30 -5.60
C PHE A 933 14.57 -20.12 -5.68
N TYR A 934 15.61 -20.21 -6.50
CA TYR A 934 16.56 -19.12 -6.77
C TYR A 934 15.86 -17.82 -7.23
N VAL A 935 14.89 -17.93 -8.15
CA VAL A 935 14.08 -16.79 -8.58
C VAL A 935 13.35 -16.17 -7.41
N ALA A 936 12.71 -16.97 -6.55
CA ALA A 936 11.98 -16.48 -5.38
C ALA A 936 12.85 -15.71 -4.40
N LEU A 937 14.05 -16.23 -4.08
CA LEU A 937 15.02 -15.57 -3.19
C LEU A 937 15.48 -14.22 -3.74
N THR A 938 15.79 -14.18 -5.05
CA THR A 938 16.37 -13.01 -5.72
C THR A 938 15.35 -11.93 -6.13
N ARG A 939 14.07 -12.12 -5.78
CA ARG A 939 13.06 -11.05 -5.86
C ARG A 939 13.17 -10.05 -4.72
N ALA A 940 13.78 -10.44 -3.60
CA ALA A 940 13.93 -9.59 -2.42
C ALA A 940 15.12 -8.61 -2.55
N LYS A 941 14.88 -7.33 -2.25
CA LYS A 941 15.95 -6.32 -2.15
C LYS A 941 16.59 -6.30 -0.76
N ARG A 942 15.77 -6.26 0.31
CA ARG A 942 16.24 -6.03 1.69
C ARG A 942 15.85 -7.12 2.67
N ARG A 943 14.62 -7.66 2.58
CA ARG A 943 14.12 -8.67 3.52
C ARG A 943 13.55 -9.87 2.79
N LEU A 944 13.99 -11.05 3.19
CA LEU A 944 13.50 -12.33 2.70
C LEU A 944 12.98 -13.14 3.89
N VAL A 945 11.74 -13.60 3.82
CA VAL A 945 11.10 -14.39 4.87
C VAL A 945 10.63 -15.72 4.28
N LEU A 946 11.22 -16.80 4.77
CA LEU A 946 10.99 -18.17 4.34
C LEU A 946 10.18 -18.89 5.42
N THR A 947 9.05 -19.50 5.07
CA THR A 947 8.21 -20.18 6.05
C THR A 947 7.76 -21.57 5.60
N SER A 948 7.60 -22.46 6.58
CA SER A 948 7.07 -23.81 6.40
C SER A 948 6.08 -24.18 7.50
N SER A 949 5.20 -25.12 7.22
CA SER A 949 4.24 -25.70 8.15
C SER A 949 4.39 -27.21 8.25
N ARG A 950 4.28 -27.77 9.47
CA ARG A 950 4.30 -29.22 9.70
C ARG A 950 3.01 -29.92 9.29
N GLN A 951 1.89 -29.20 9.28
CA GLN A 951 0.59 -29.73 8.86
C GLN A 951 -0.11 -28.79 7.89
N ARG A 952 -0.62 -29.34 6.78
CA ARG A 952 -1.35 -28.60 5.76
C ARG A 952 -2.54 -29.41 5.26
N ARG A 953 -3.67 -28.73 5.04
CA ARG A 953 -4.81 -29.33 4.34
C ARG A 953 -4.59 -29.21 2.83
N LEU A 954 -4.33 -30.35 2.17
CA LEU A 954 -4.18 -30.47 0.72
C LEU A 954 -5.26 -31.42 0.20
N TRP A 955 -5.99 -31.00 -0.85
CA TRP A 955 -7.09 -31.76 -1.45
C TRP A 955 -8.12 -32.29 -0.42
N GLY A 956 -8.46 -31.46 0.57
CA GLY A 956 -9.43 -31.78 1.62
C GLY A 956 -8.89 -32.61 2.80
N LYS A 957 -7.67 -33.16 2.72
CA LYS A 957 -7.06 -33.98 3.78
C LYS A 957 -5.92 -33.25 4.47
N VAL A 958 -5.80 -33.40 5.78
CA VAL A 958 -4.65 -32.90 6.55
C VAL A 958 -3.49 -33.86 6.32
N GLN A 959 -2.36 -33.33 5.86
CA GLN A 959 -1.13 -34.08 5.62
C GLN A 959 -0.02 -33.53 6.53
N THR A 960 0.83 -34.43 7.01
CA THR A 960 2.07 -34.06 7.71
C THR A 960 3.14 -33.82 6.68
N MET A 961 3.78 -32.66 6.74
CA MET A 961 4.75 -32.21 5.76
C MET A 961 6.14 -32.14 6.39
N ALA A 962 7.15 -32.58 5.63
CA ALA A 962 8.54 -32.30 5.96
C ALA A 962 8.91 -30.89 5.45
N PRO A 963 9.76 -30.12 6.16
CA PRO A 963 10.32 -28.89 5.61
C PRO A 963 11.03 -29.15 4.28
N SER A 964 11.00 -28.17 3.39
CA SER A 964 11.71 -28.25 2.11
C SER A 964 13.19 -28.54 2.32
N ARG A 965 13.70 -29.53 1.59
CA ARG A 965 15.13 -29.88 1.57
C ARG A 965 16.03 -28.72 1.10
N PHE A 966 15.49 -27.72 0.41
CA PHE A 966 16.27 -26.55 0.00
C PHE A 966 16.62 -25.65 1.18
N LEU A 967 15.83 -25.66 2.27
CA LEU A 967 16.09 -24.81 3.43
C LEU A 967 17.42 -25.13 4.14
N SER A 968 17.85 -26.40 4.13
CA SER A 968 19.10 -26.82 4.78
C SER A 968 20.36 -26.43 3.99
N GLN A 969 20.21 -26.06 2.71
CA GLN A 969 21.33 -25.63 1.86
C GLN A 969 21.66 -24.14 2.07
N ILE A 970 20.76 -23.36 2.68
CA ILE A 970 20.98 -21.95 2.98
C ILE A 970 22.03 -21.82 4.10
N PRO A 971 23.07 -20.98 3.95
CA PRO A 971 24.07 -20.80 5.01
C PRO A 971 23.44 -20.35 6.33
N SER A 972 23.71 -21.07 7.41
CA SER A 972 23.06 -20.83 8.71
C SER A 972 23.45 -19.50 9.36
N ASP A 973 24.60 -18.92 8.96
CA ASP A 973 25.09 -17.64 9.47
C ASP A 973 24.34 -16.42 8.92
N VAL A 974 23.62 -16.56 7.79
CA VAL A 974 22.80 -15.48 7.23
C VAL A 974 21.34 -15.54 7.67
N VAL A 975 20.91 -16.65 8.30
CA VAL A 975 19.51 -16.90 8.68
C VAL A 975 19.24 -16.50 10.12
N ARG A 976 18.12 -15.81 10.33
CA ARG A 976 17.55 -15.54 11.66
C ARG A 976 16.28 -16.35 11.86
N LEU A 977 16.24 -17.15 12.91
CA LEU A 977 15.05 -17.92 13.26
C LEU A 977 13.97 -17.02 13.87
N VAL A 978 12.73 -17.25 13.44
CA VAL A 978 11.54 -16.63 14.02
C VAL A 978 10.77 -17.70 14.80
N ASP A 979 10.49 -17.40 16.06
CA ASP A 979 9.62 -18.20 16.92
C ASP A 979 8.22 -17.56 17.02
N GLU A 980 7.19 -18.37 17.28
CA GLU A 980 5.76 -18.02 17.38
C GLU A 980 5.50 -16.83 18.32
N ARG A 981 6.42 -16.54 19.25
CA ARG A 981 6.35 -15.44 20.22
C ARG A 981 7.39 -14.33 19.96
N THR A 982 7.50 -13.81 18.73
CA THR A 982 8.13 -12.50 18.38
C THR A 982 9.51 -12.15 19.00
N LYS A 983 10.21 -13.10 19.61
CA LYS A 983 11.57 -12.93 20.12
C LYS A 983 12.47 -13.77 19.25
N VAL A 984 13.24 -13.10 18.40
CA VAL A 984 14.36 -13.68 17.66
C VAL A 984 15.24 -14.42 18.66
N VAL A 985 15.32 -15.74 18.56
CA VAL A 985 16.21 -16.56 19.38
C VAL A 985 17.39 -16.95 18.52
N SER A 986 18.56 -16.38 18.79
CA SER A 986 19.83 -16.87 18.27
C SER A 986 20.16 -18.18 18.97
N ARG A 987 19.77 -19.32 18.39
CA ARG A 987 20.34 -20.62 18.77
C ARG A 987 20.74 -21.37 17.50
N GLN A 988 22.03 -21.69 17.42
CA GLN A 988 22.55 -22.72 16.54
C GLN A 988 21.78 -24.01 16.81
N LEU A 989 21.24 -24.64 15.77
CA LEU A 989 20.76 -26.02 15.84
C LEU A 989 21.58 -26.88 14.89
N VAL A 990 22.12 -27.94 15.48
CA VAL A 990 22.64 -29.12 14.81
C VAL A 990 21.43 -29.84 14.21
N PHE A 991 21.37 -29.98 12.88
CA PHE A 991 20.43 -30.88 12.22
C PHE A 991 20.86 -32.33 12.48
N PRO A 992 19.93 -33.28 12.72
CA PRO A 992 20.24 -34.70 12.65
C PRO A 992 20.54 -35.15 11.22
#